data_AF-A0A1V6R0Z4-F1
#
_entry.id   AF-A0A1V6R0Z4-F1
#
_cell.length_a   1.000
_cell.length_b   1.000
_cell.length_c   1.000
_cell.angle_alpha   90.00
_cell.angle_beta   90.00
_cell.angle_gamma   90.00
#
_symmetry.space_group_name_H-M   'P 1'
#
loop_
_entity.id
_entity.type
_entity.pdbx_description
1 polymer ?
#
loop_
_entity_poly.entity_id
_entity_poly.type
_entity_poly.pdbx_seq_one_letter_code
_entity_poly.pdbx_strand_id
1 'polypeptide(L)'
;MSVPLPPDFEWGFATASYQIEGAVNEDGRGESIWDTFCHLEPTRTKGANGDIACDHYHRFEEDFDLLSKYGAKAYRFSISWSRIIPLGGRNDPVNESGIAFYDKLIDSLLARGITPWVTLYHWDLPQAIHDRYGGWLNVEESQLDFERYAQICYERFGDRVKNWITLNEPWIVSIFGYATGGNAPGRSSINPQSAEGDTTTEPWIVGKALIMSHARAVALYNRKFRASQEGKIGISLNGDYYEPWDSQDERDQQAAERRMQFHIGWFANPVCLAQDYPECMRAQLGERLPSFTESDFTLLREADMDFYGMNYYTSQFSRHRDEPALETDFMGNVDELQENKQGVSVGEKSGVHWLRSTPELFRKHLTRIYRTYGKPIYITENGCPCPGEDRMTREEAVNDTYRIQYFKDHLDAVGRARTEDGSDIKGYFAWSLMDNLEWSDGYGVRFGVTFTDYNTLERTPKQSALLLKGMFDERMGDNASGSNPLASALQVPEHGSITQNLSSTAPVAVPLEGWDTDLSVIDPALSPGTVHTVQSSISDVASTRITSALQRWHALERVVSVQNPSAHLERTINHCFELFFEYLYPLTPLVHEPSLRDALGFFVTQGRNSRADGLIYGVNSLKYPELWPDLSFTLITAVCAEAAFLLPKDIFPEGEGIADIFLQASRNCLATYLEADLEYPNANSVAIRYFHSNCMHAAGKPRMSWHIFGEATRLAQVMQMHEEDSLQGLTSLEVEFRRRAFWIAYIGDKSAAILNNRPITIHKYSFNSGITIGYPTGIEDETIVTPGSAVPDAESTQKSFIAGFNANIRLWQSASDLLLEMRLLDSHKNGNLLPRQPPTAEESQRLDHLYVLFATSLDDLPSFLQYDQLMSNANKDNKRLSRLTKLHIIQAANVYVSLHCLKMVITQKFEEFNYYPPAPNEMLLLQKTDIARDLLRVIRDAPFWALQINGEPCVEKIRLIGACLLEIIDQHEASPLSARARNDLSVLLDILTRLDSKASDTLRRLL
;
A
#
# COMPACT_ATOMS: atom_id res chain seq x y z
N MET A 1 2.05 28.25 -30.17
CA MET A 1 3.51 28.45 -30.21
C MET A 1 4.00 28.28 -28.79
N SER A 2 5.07 27.53 -28.58
CA SER A 2 5.72 27.37 -27.27
C SER A 2 6.28 28.70 -26.77
N VAL A 3 6.27 28.91 -25.46
CA VAL A 3 6.80 30.12 -24.81
C VAL A 3 8.33 30.00 -24.68
N PRO A 4 9.11 31.00 -25.13
CA PRO A 4 10.56 30.88 -25.26
C PRO A 4 11.31 30.91 -23.92
N LEU A 5 12.42 30.19 -23.87
CA LEU A 5 13.43 30.15 -22.81
C LEU A 5 14.73 30.79 -23.31
N PRO A 6 15.62 31.28 -22.42
CA PRO A 6 16.86 31.87 -22.88
C PRO A 6 17.86 30.82 -23.40
N PRO A 7 18.80 31.19 -24.27
CA PRO A 7 19.79 30.26 -24.80
C PRO A 7 20.74 29.66 -23.76
N ASP A 8 20.93 30.36 -22.63
CA ASP A 8 21.74 29.91 -21.49
C ASP A 8 20.91 29.18 -20.42
N PHE A 9 19.66 28.79 -20.71
CA PHE A 9 18.83 28.03 -19.77
C PHE A 9 19.40 26.63 -19.56
N GLU A 10 19.75 26.32 -18.31
CA GLU A 10 20.38 25.05 -17.96
C GLU A 10 19.30 24.03 -17.61
N TRP A 11 19.30 22.87 -18.28
CA TRP A 11 18.31 21.83 -18.00
C TRP A 11 18.93 20.44 -17.88
N GLY A 12 18.27 19.60 -17.09
CA GLY A 12 18.75 18.28 -16.76
C GLY A 12 17.75 17.42 -16.00
N PHE A 13 18.29 16.41 -15.32
CA PHE A 13 17.55 15.50 -14.46
C PHE A 13 18.14 15.50 -13.05
N ALA A 14 17.31 15.12 -12.08
CA ALA A 14 17.70 15.05 -10.67
C ALA A 14 17.54 13.64 -10.08
N THR A 15 18.38 13.31 -9.09
CA THR A 15 18.33 12.09 -8.26
C THR A 15 18.86 12.37 -6.83
N ALA A 16 18.69 11.39 -5.93
CA ALA A 16 19.25 11.40 -4.58
C ALA A 16 19.97 10.08 -4.26
N SER A 17 21.08 10.17 -3.53
CA SER A 17 21.98 9.10 -3.11
C SER A 17 21.24 7.86 -2.63
N TYR A 18 20.53 7.94 -1.51
CA TYR A 18 19.84 6.79 -0.91
C TYR A 18 18.74 6.20 -1.81
N GLN A 19 18.17 7.01 -2.70
CA GLN A 19 17.09 6.55 -3.58
C GLN A 19 17.59 5.72 -4.76
N ILE A 20 18.84 5.89 -5.20
CA ILE A 20 19.39 5.22 -6.41
C ILE A 20 20.66 4.42 -6.19
N GLU A 21 21.52 4.76 -5.22
CA GLU A 21 22.88 4.24 -5.14
C GLU A 21 22.95 2.75 -4.86
N GLY A 22 22.25 2.28 -3.82
CA GLY A 22 22.51 0.97 -3.24
C GLY A 22 23.89 0.91 -2.58
N ALA A 23 24.44 -0.31 -2.51
CA ALA A 23 25.78 -0.56 -1.97
C ALA A 23 25.97 0.06 -0.58
N VAL A 24 24.94 -0.13 0.27
CA VAL A 24 24.79 0.58 1.55
C VAL A 24 25.87 0.23 2.58
N ASN A 25 26.50 -0.93 2.44
CA ASN A 25 27.56 -1.45 3.31
C ASN A 25 28.88 -1.73 2.55
N GLU A 26 29.06 -1.16 1.36
CA GLU A 26 30.27 -1.33 0.54
C GLU A 26 31.26 -0.18 0.70
N ASP A 27 32.53 -0.47 0.44
CA ASP A 27 33.64 0.50 0.41
C ASP A 27 33.69 1.44 1.61
N GLY A 28 33.32 0.94 2.79
CA GLY A 28 33.42 1.65 4.06
C GLY A 28 32.33 2.69 4.32
N ARG A 29 31.23 2.71 3.54
CA ARG A 29 30.05 3.51 3.89
C ARG A 29 29.49 3.12 5.26
N GLY A 30 29.16 4.11 6.08
CA GLY A 30 28.40 3.92 7.33
C GLY A 30 26.89 3.99 7.10
N GLU A 31 26.11 3.50 8.07
CA GLU A 31 24.66 3.60 8.04
C GLU A 31 24.19 5.06 8.12
N SER A 32 23.15 5.40 7.37
CA SER A 32 22.36 6.61 7.52
C SER A 32 21.07 6.32 8.30
N ILE A 33 20.38 7.37 8.73
CA ILE A 33 19.08 7.26 9.39
C ILE A 33 18.03 6.53 8.55
N TRP A 34 18.15 6.56 7.21
CA TRP A 34 17.26 5.83 6.33
C TRP A 34 17.59 4.34 6.25
N ASP A 35 18.86 3.96 6.38
CA ASP A 35 19.25 2.54 6.50
C ASP A 35 18.57 1.95 7.74
N THR A 36 18.65 2.63 8.90
CA THR A 36 17.98 2.18 10.12
C THR A 36 16.45 2.21 10.00
N PHE A 37 15.87 3.29 9.46
CA PHE A 37 14.41 3.45 9.39
C PHE A 37 13.73 2.42 8.47
N CYS A 38 14.35 2.08 7.33
CA CYS A 38 13.82 1.07 6.41
C CYS A 38 13.86 -0.36 6.98
N HIS A 39 14.73 -0.62 7.97
CA HIS A 39 14.91 -1.93 8.63
C HIS A 39 14.16 -2.05 9.97
N LEU A 40 13.26 -1.11 10.29
CA LEU A 40 12.37 -1.26 11.44
C LEU A 40 11.42 -2.45 11.24
N GLU A 41 11.14 -3.18 12.32
CA GLU A 41 10.18 -4.28 12.35
C GLU A 41 9.05 -3.99 13.35
N PRO A 42 7.78 -3.87 12.92
CA PRO A 42 7.30 -3.98 11.54
C PRO A 42 7.72 -2.79 10.67
N THR A 43 7.89 -3.04 9.36
CA THR A 43 8.25 -2.02 8.37
C THR A 43 7.27 -0.85 8.33
N ARG A 44 7.81 0.36 8.16
CA ARG A 44 7.06 1.61 7.94
C ARG A 44 7.24 2.18 6.54
N THR A 45 7.94 1.44 5.68
CA THR A 45 8.35 1.84 4.33
C THR A 45 7.81 0.87 3.27
N LYS A 46 6.64 0.27 3.55
CA LYS A 46 6.00 -0.76 2.72
C LYS A 46 6.91 -1.97 2.41
N GLY A 47 7.83 -2.30 3.32
CA GLY A 47 8.77 -3.40 3.15
C GLY A 47 9.89 -3.11 2.15
N ALA A 48 10.05 -1.87 1.70
CA ALA A 48 11.12 -1.44 0.80
C ALA A 48 12.26 -0.77 1.59
N ASN A 49 13.49 -0.93 1.08
CA ASN A 49 14.71 -0.31 1.61
C ASN A 49 15.62 0.14 0.45
N GLY A 50 16.67 0.90 0.77
CA GLY A 50 17.63 1.45 -0.19
C GLY A 50 18.86 0.57 -0.43
N ASP A 51 18.87 -0.68 0.04
CA ASP A 51 20.06 -1.53 0.08
C ASP A 51 20.69 -1.74 -1.30
N ILE A 52 19.82 -2.00 -2.28
CA ILE A 52 20.16 -2.14 -3.70
C ILE A 52 19.70 -0.91 -4.47
N ALA A 53 18.48 -0.41 -4.21
CA ALA A 53 17.90 0.71 -4.96
C ALA A 53 17.93 0.47 -6.48
N CYS A 54 18.57 1.37 -7.22
CA CYS A 54 18.81 1.23 -8.65
C CYS A 54 20.21 0.66 -8.93
N ASP A 55 21.02 0.36 -7.92
CA ASP A 55 22.41 -0.09 -8.05
C ASP A 55 23.27 0.93 -8.81
N HIS A 56 22.96 2.22 -8.69
CA HIS A 56 23.69 3.30 -9.36
C HIS A 56 25.16 3.34 -8.95
N TYR A 57 25.50 2.93 -7.73
CA TYR A 57 26.88 2.85 -7.25
C TYR A 57 27.77 2.03 -8.22
N HIS A 58 27.23 0.96 -8.79
CA HIS A 58 27.93 0.10 -9.75
C HIS A 58 27.63 0.43 -11.22
N ARG A 59 26.58 1.21 -11.49
CA ARG A 59 26.00 1.40 -12.83
C ARG A 59 25.96 2.85 -13.32
N PHE A 60 26.59 3.78 -12.62
CA PHE A 60 26.53 5.20 -12.96
C PHE A 60 26.96 5.53 -14.40
N GLU A 61 27.87 4.75 -15.00
CA GLU A 61 28.26 4.91 -16.40
C GLU A 61 27.09 4.66 -17.37
N GLU A 62 26.27 3.63 -17.12
CA GLU A 62 25.04 3.36 -17.89
C GLU A 62 24.05 4.52 -17.74
N ASP A 63 23.88 5.00 -16.51
CA ASP A 63 22.97 6.11 -16.21
C ASP A 63 23.43 7.44 -16.87
N PHE A 64 24.75 7.63 -17.04
CA PHE A 64 25.31 8.82 -17.68
C PHE A 64 25.31 8.74 -19.21
N ASP A 65 25.37 7.54 -19.76
CA ASP A 65 25.09 7.31 -21.17
C ASP A 65 23.63 7.65 -21.50
N LEU A 66 22.69 7.40 -20.58
CA LEU A 66 21.31 7.84 -20.72
C LEU A 66 21.17 9.36 -20.66
N LEU A 67 21.82 10.06 -19.73
CA LEU A 67 21.83 11.53 -19.71
C LEU A 67 22.33 12.12 -21.03
N SER A 68 23.40 11.53 -21.58
CA SER A 68 23.97 11.93 -22.87
C SER A 68 22.99 11.67 -24.01
N LYS A 69 22.33 10.51 -24.01
CA LYS A 69 21.28 10.14 -24.97
C LYS A 69 20.08 11.08 -24.91
N TYR A 70 19.70 11.52 -23.72
CA TYR A 70 18.62 12.48 -23.52
C TYR A 70 19.05 13.91 -23.84
N GLY A 71 20.35 14.19 -23.98
CA GLY A 71 20.89 15.50 -24.32
C GLY A 71 20.89 16.51 -23.16
N ALA A 72 20.80 16.01 -21.92
CA ALA A 72 20.86 16.82 -20.71
C ALA A 72 22.14 17.67 -20.67
N LYS A 73 22.04 18.90 -20.16
CA LYS A 73 23.19 19.81 -19.98
C LYS A 73 23.72 19.78 -18.56
N ALA A 74 22.88 19.41 -17.61
CA ALA A 74 23.25 19.29 -16.22
C ALA A 74 22.67 18.01 -15.61
N TYR A 75 23.27 17.58 -14.50
CA TYR A 75 22.74 16.50 -13.68
C TYR A 75 22.86 16.87 -12.22
N ARG A 76 21.71 16.89 -11.54
CA ARG A 76 21.65 17.12 -10.10
C ARG A 76 21.66 15.78 -9.38
N PHE A 77 22.62 15.57 -8.48
CA PHE A 77 22.69 14.39 -7.62
C PHE A 77 23.09 14.81 -6.20
N SER A 78 22.91 13.92 -5.22
CA SER A 78 23.41 14.15 -3.86
C SER A 78 24.61 13.28 -3.51
N ILE A 79 25.43 13.78 -2.58
CA ILE A 79 26.52 13.02 -1.97
C ILE A 79 25.99 12.40 -0.67
N SER A 80 26.23 11.11 -0.48
CA SER A 80 25.91 10.44 0.77
C SER A 80 26.91 10.82 1.85
N TRP A 81 26.44 11.55 2.87
CA TRP A 81 27.29 11.99 3.97
C TRP A 81 27.94 10.78 4.66
N SER A 82 27.17 9.73 4.96
CA SER A 82 27.70 8.51 5.58
C SER A 82 28.63 7.70 4.67
N ARG A 83 28.72 8.01 3.37
CA ARG A 83 29.73 7.45 2.47
C ARG A 83 31.05 8.23 2.53
N ILE A 84 31.01 9.55 2.75
CA ILE A 84 32.21 10.41 2.87
C ILE A 84 32.80 10.37 4.29
N ILE A 85 31.96 10.47 5.31
CA ILE A 85 32.34 10.38 6.72
C ILE A 85 31.43 9.34 7.37
N PRO A 86 31.86 8.07 7.52
CA PRO A 86 30.99 6.98 7.96
C PRO A 86 30.29 7.22 9.30
N LEU A 87 30.97 7.89 10.22
CA LEU A 87 30.40 8.27 11.53
C LEU A 87 29.89 9.72 11.57
N GLY A 88 30.02 10.45 10.46
CA GLY A 88 29.51 11.79 10.21
C GLY A 88 30.26 12.95 10.84
N GLY A 89 30.83 12.78 12.03
CA GLY A 89 31.30 13.87 12.87
C GLY A 89 32.58 14.54 12.40
N ARG A 90 32.80 15.79 12.84
CA ARG A 90 33.94 16.61 12.41
C ARG A 90 35.32 16.08 12.80
N ASN A 91 35.36 15.18 13.78
CA ASN A 91 36.57 14.52 14.29
C ASN A 91 36.71 13.07 13.83
N ASP A 92 35.77 12.57 13.02
CA ASP A 92 35.77 11.20 12.55
C ASP A 92 36.63 11.03 11.29
N PRO A 93 37.12 9.80 11.04
CA PRO A 93 37.88 9.51 9.83
C PRO A 93 37.03 9.70 8.57
N VAL A 94 37.67 10.27 7.56
CA VAL A 94 37.13 10.39 6.21
C VAL A 94 37.33 9.08 5.46
N ASN A 95 36.32 8.66 4.70
CA ASN A 95 36.40 7.49 3.82
C ASN A 95 36.86 7.89 2.42
N GLU A 96 38.13 7.63 2.10
CA GLU A 96 38.70 7.95 0.80
C GLU A 96 38.09 7.14 -0.35
N SER A 97 37.57 5.93 -0.10
CA SER A 97 36.89 5.15 -1.14
C SER A 97 35.57 5.81 -1.55
N GLY A 98 34.82 6.34 -0.58
CA GLY A 98 33.61 7.13 -0.84
C GLY A 98 33.90 8.41 -1.63
N ILE A 99 35.00 9.11 -1.31
CA ILE A 99 35.45 10.26 -2.09
C ILE A 99 35.81 9.85 -3.52
N ALA A 100 36.57 8.76 -3.68
CA ALA A 100 36.97 8.26 -4.99
C ALA A 100 35.78 7.85 -5.88
N PHE A 101 34.67 7.38 -5.29
CA PHE A 101 33.43 7.12 -6.02
C PHE A 101 32.85 8.41 -6.62
N TYR A 102 32.64 9.45 -5.81
CA TYR A 102 32.09 10.71 -6.32
C TYR A 102 33.06 11.46 -7.24
N ASP A 103 34.39 11.32 -7.03
CA ASP A 103 35.39 11.84 -7.97
C ASP A 103 35.22 11.24 -9.37
N LYS A 104 35.09 9.91 -9.47
CA LYS A 104 34.86 9.22 -10.75
C LYS A 104 33.54 9.65 -11.37
N LEU A 105 32.50 9.78 -10.55
CA LEU A 105 31.18 10.21 -11.00
C LEU A 105 31.25 11.61 -11.63
N ILE A 106 31.86 12.57 -10.94
CA ILE A 106 32.03 13.94 -11.40
C ILE A 106 32.88 14.01 -12.68
N ASP A 107 34.00 13.30 -12.72
CA ASP A 107 34.85 13.23 -13.92
C ASP A 107 34.12 12.63 -15.11
N SER A 108 33.31 11.59 -14.86
CA SER A 108 32.53 10.89 -15.88
C SER A 108 31.41 11.76 -16.48
N LEU A 109 30.76 12.61 -15.66
CA LEU A 109 29.82 13.63 -16.14
C LEU A 109 30.51 14.70 -16.98
N LEU A 110 31.63 15.24 -16.49
CA LEU A 110 32.38 16.29 -17.19
C LEU A 110 32.96 15.79 -18.52
N ALA A 111 33.43 14.54 -18.57
CA ALA A 111 33.88 13.89 -19.80
C ALA A 111 32.77 13.82 -20.88
N ARG A 112 31.50 13.79 -20.46
CA ARG A 112 30.31 13.83 -21.33
C ARG A 112 29.79 15.25 -21.57
N GLY A 113 30.44 16.27 -21.01
CA GLY A 113 30.01 17.67 -21.11
C GLY A 113 28.72 17.97 -20.34
N ILE A 114 28.44 17.20 -19.28
CA ILE A 114 27.29 17.40 -18.39
C ILE A 114 27.77 18.11 -17.13
N THR A 115 27.16 19.26 -16.81
CA THR A 115 27.49 20.04 -15.61
C THR A 115 26.99 19.34 -14.34
N PRO A 116 27.87 19.01 -13.37
CA PRO A 116 27.44 18.46 -12.09
C PRO A 116 26.82 19.55 -11.20
N TRP A 117 25.61 19.28 -10.72
CA TRP A 117 24.93 20.02 -9.66
C TRP A 117 24.86 19.14 -8.41
N VAL A 118 25.51 19.56 -7.33
CA VAL A 118 25.74 18.67 -6.18
C VAL A 118 24.95 19.13 -4.97
N THR A 119 24.08 18.26 -4.49
CA THR A 119 23.37 18.41 -3.21
C THR A 119 24.19 17.76 -2.09
N LEU A 120 24.56 18.52 -1.06
CA LEU A 120 25.37 18.00 0.05
C LEU A 120 24.56 17.09 0.96
N TYR A 121 23.35 17.48 1.32
CA TYR A 121 22.48 16.69 2.20
C TYR A 121 21.11 16.46 1.57
N HIS A 122 20.77 15.18 1.41
CA HIS A 122 19.47 14.74 0.91
C HIS A 122 18.90 13.68 1.86
N TRP A 123 18.62 14.12 3.09
CA TRP A 123 17.92 13.38 4.15
C TRP A 123 18.68 12.20 4.76
N ASP A 124 19.89 11.92 4.29
CA ASP A 124 20.69 10.74 4.59
C ASP A 124 21.73 10.99 5.69
N LEU A 125 21.28 11.53 6.83
CA LEU A 125 22.13 11.81 8.00
C LEU A 125 22.82 10.53 8.46
N PRO A 126 24.14 10.54 8.75
CA PRO A 126 24.81 9.38 9.34
C PRO A 126 24.13 8.96 10.65
N GLN A 127 23.78 7.68 10.78
CA GLN A 127 23.09 7.15 11.97
C GLN A 127 23.92 7.39 13.24
N ALA A 128 25.25 7.31 13.15
CA ALA A 128 26.14 7.59 14.27
C ALA A 128 26.01 9.02 14.82
N ILE A 129 25.65 10.01 13.99
CA ILE A 129 25.36 11.38 14.46
C ILE A 129 24.03 11.40 15.22
N HIS A 130 23.01 10.68 14.73
CA HIS A 130 21.75 10.52 15.43
C HIS A 130 21.96 9.86 16.81
N ASP A 131 22.72 8.77 16.86
CA ASP A 131 22.98 8.02 18.09
C ASP A 131 23.80 8.83 19.12
N ARG A 132 24.74 9.67 18.67
CA ARG A 132 25.63 10.43 19.56
C ARG A 132 24.92 11.55 20.29
N TYR A 133 24.06 12.30 19.61
CA TYR A 133 23.47 13.52 20.16
C TYR A 133 22.08 13.85 19.62
N GLY A 134 21.39 12.92 18.97
CA GLY A 134 20.06 13.12 18.40
C GLY A 134 20.08 13.79 17.02
N GLY A 135 21.24 13.89 16.38
CA GLY A 135 21.38 14.48 15.06
C GLY A 135 20.96 15.94 15.01
N TRP A 136 19.98 16.26 14.16
CA TRP A 136 19.48 17.63 14.01
C TRP A 136 18.81 18.21 15.26
N LEU A 137 18.50 17.39 16.28
CA LEU A 137 18.00 17.89 17.56
C LEU A 137 19.06 18.66 18.36
N ASN A 138 20.34 18.42 18.11
CA ASN A 138 21.42 19.19 18.71
C ASN A 138 21.93 20.25 17.73
N VAL A 139 21.31 21.43 17.80
CA VAL A 139 21.60 22.58 16.92
C VAL A 139 23.11 22.92 16.90
N GLU A 140 23.79 22.89 18.05
CA GLU A 140 25.19 23.30 18.17
C GLU A 140 26.16 22.28 17.54
N GLU A 141 25.96 20.99 17.82
CA GLU A 141 26.84 19.94 17.32
C GLU A 141 26.62 19.67 15.82
N SER A 142 25.36 19.59 15.39
CA SER A 142 25.03 19.24 14.00
C SER A 142 25.55 20.26 12.99
N GLN A 143 25.49 21.56 13.33
CA GLN A 143 25.95 22.62 12.43
C GLN A 143 27.48 22.61 12.25
N LEU A 144 28.24 22.17 13.25
CA LEU A 144 29.70 22.05 13.19
C LEU A 144 30.12 20.81 12.39
N ASP A 145 29.42 19.70 12.58
CA ASP A 145 29.67 18.47 11.81
C ASP A 145 29.32 18.66 10.34
N PHE A 146 28.19 19.33 10.04
CA PHE A 146 27.82 19.65 8.67
C PHE A 146 28.79 20.64 8.02
N GLU A 147 29.28 21.67 8.75
CA GLU A 147 30.32 22.59 8.25
C GLU A 147 31.58 21.83 7.82
N ARG A 148 32.03 20.86 8.62
CA ARG A 148 33.20 20.04 8.30
C ARG A 148 32.96 19.12 7.11
N TYR A 149 31.79 18.49 7.02
CA TYR A 149 31.41 17.68 5.87
C TYR A 149 31.38 18.50 4.57
N ALA A 150 30.70 19.64 4.58
CA ALA A 150 30.68 20.57 3.47
C ALA A 150 32.09 21.03 3.07
N GLN A 151 32.95 21.32 4.04
CA GLN A 151 34.36 21.66 3.79
C GLN A 151 35.08 20.58 2.99
N ILE A 152 34.92 19.30 3.36
CA ILE A 152 35.56 18.18 2.63
C ILE A 152 35.05 18.16 1.20
N CYS A 153 33.74 18.25 0.99
CA CYS A 153 33.18 18.26 -0.37
C CYS A 153 33.73 19.42 -1.20
N TYR A 154 33.84 20.63 -0.64
CA TYR A 154 34.41 21.78 -1.35
C TYR A 154 35.90 21.59 -1.67
N GLU A 155 36.68 21.04 -0.73
CA GLU A 155 38.11 20.78 -0.91
C GLU A 155 38.38 19.72 -1.97
N ARG A 156 37.57 18.66 -2.01
CA ARG A 156 37.80 17.51 -2.89
C ARG A 156 37.21 17.68 -4.28
N PHE A 157 36.06 18.35 -4.39
CA PHE A 157 35.28 18.38 -5.63
C PHE A 157 35.10 19.78 -6.22
N GLY A 158 35.33 20.85 -5.44
CA GLY A 158 35.01 22.22 -5.86
C GLY A 158 35.93 22.81 -6.93
N ASP A 159 37.03 22.14 -7.27
CA ASP A 159 37.82 22.44 -8.46
C ASP A 159 37.02 22.22 -9.75
N ARG A 160 36.11 21.23 -9.75
CA ARG A 160 35.27 20.79 -10.86
C ARG A 160 33.80 21.15 -10.70
N VAL A 161 33.24 20.96 -9.50
CA VAL A 161 31.84 21.26 -9.18
C VAL A 161 31.66 22.76 -8.92
N LYS A 162 30.78 23.38 -9.70
CA LYS A 162 30.52 24.83 -9.66
C LYS A 162 29.12 25.20 -9.18
N ASN A 163 28.25 24.23 -8.93
CA ASN A 163 26.88 24.47 -8.47
C ASN A 163 26.58 23.57 -7.27
N TRP A 164 26.46 24.20 -6.11
CA TRP A 164 26.26 23.53 -4.82
C TRP A 164 24.87 23.81 -4.27
N ILE A 165 24.20 22.76 -3.79
CA ILE A 165 22.97 22.84 -3.02
C ILE A 165 23.32 22.30 -1.63
N THR A 166 23.11 23.10 -0.60
CA THR A 166 23.42 22.70 0.77
C THR A 166 22.46 21.62 1.27
N LEU A 167 21.16 21.92 1.32
CA LEU A 167 20.13 21.05 1.85
C LEU A 167 19.01 20.87 0.82
N ASN A 168 18.47 19.66 0.74
CA ASN A 168 17.22 19.38 0.06
C ASN A 168 16.04 19.39 1.05
N GLU A 169 15.00 20.16 0.75
CA GLU A 169 13.68 20.11 1.40
C GLU A 169 13.73 20.07 2.93
N PRO A 170 14.32 21.08 3.58
CA PRO A 170 14.46 21.08 5.04
C PRO A 170 13.10 21.08 5.77
N TRP A 171 12.00 21.50 5.12
CA TRP A 171 10.65 21.36 5.65
C TRP A 171 10.26 19.88 5.82
N ILE A 172 10.54 19.03 4.82
CA ILE A 172 10.27 17.59 4.89
C ILE A 172 11.12 16.92 5.97
N VAL A 173 12.42 17.26 6.03
CA VAL A 173 13.31 16.74 7.09
C VAL A 173 12.75 17.05 8.48
N SER A 174 12.27 18.29 8.69
CA SER A 174 11.77 18.75 9.98
C SER A 174 10.39 18.16 10.29
N ILE A 175 9.44 18.26 9.37
CA ILE A 175 8.04 17.88 9.60
C ILE A 175 7.85 16.36 9.48
N PHE A 176 8.30 15.73 8.40
CA PHE A 176 8.09 14.28 8.27
C PHE A 176 9.05 13.46 9.13
N GLY A 177 10.23 13.97 9.44
CA GLY A 177 11.19 13.31 10.34
C GLY A 177 10.85 13.43 11.84
N TYR A 178 10.31 14.58 12.27
CA TYR A 178 10.20 14.93 13.70
C TYR A 178 8.82 15.46 14.15
N ALA A 179 7.88 15.72 13.24
CA ALA A 179 6.49 16.06 13.59
C ALA A 179 5.55 14.87 13.36
N THR A 180 5.48 14.35 12.13
CA THR A 180 4.60 13.22 11.77
C THR A 180 5.28 11.86 11.97
N GLY A 181 6.61 11.80 12.04
CA GLY A 181 7.38 10.56 12.14
C GLY A 181 7.20 9.61 10.94
N GLY A 182 6.75 10.13 9.79
CA GLY A 182 6.55 9.35 8.56
C GLY A 182 7.85 9.07 7.79
N ASN A 183 8.89 9.87 8.01
CA ASN A 183 10.22 9.70 7.42
C ASN A 183 11.27 9.47 8.52
N ALA A 184 12.46 9.00 8.15
CA ALA A 184 13.58 8.85 9.07
C ALA A 184 13.92 10.18 9.79
N PRO A 185 14.23 10.18 11.11
CA PRO A 185 14.37 9.01 12.00
C PRO A 185 13.05 8.52 12.62
N GLY A 186 11.90 9.05 12.20
CA GLY A 186 10.59 8.52 12.60
C GLY A 186 10.10 8.97 13.97
N ARG A 187 10.43 10.20 14.39
CA ARG A 187 10.09 10.74 15.71
C ARG A 187 8.81 11.55 15.68
N SER A 188 7.95 11.35 16.67
CA SER A 188 6.65 12.03 16.78
C SER A 188 6.00 11.74 18.13
N SER A 189 5.18 12.68 18.62
CA SER A 189 4.24 12.45 19.73
C SER A 189 2.79 12.24 19.27
N ILE A 190 2.53 12.32 17.96
CA ILE A 190 1.19 12.14 17.37
C ILE A 190 1.10 10.91 16.46
N ASN A 191 2.22 10.22 16.21
CA ASN A 191 2.25 8.96 15.48
C ASN A 191 2.38 7.80 16.47
N PRO A 192 1.39 6.89 16.56
CA PRO A 192 1.43 5.78 17.50
C PRO A 192 2.52 4.73 17.18
N GLN A 193 3.10 4.78 15.98
CA GLN A 193 4.23 3.92 15.61
C GLN A 193 5.55 4.50 16.13
N SER A 194 5.68 5.82 16.28
CA SER A 194 6.92 6.44 16.78
C SER A 194 7.20 6.01 18.23
N ALA A 195 8.43 5.55 18.48
CA ALA A 195 8.83 5.11 19.83
C ALA A 195 9.02 6.30 20.78
N GLU A 196 9.37 7.45 20.24
CA GLU A 196 9.67 8.69 20.95
C GLU A 196 9.55 9.89 20.01
N GLY A 197 9.61 11.09 20.59
CA GLY A 197 9.53 12.36 19.88
C GLY A 197 8.56 13.32 20.54
N ASP A 198 8.68 14.60 20.19
CA ASP A 198 7.76 15.66 20.60
C ASP A 198 7.44 16.57 19.42
N THR A 199 6.27 16.36 18.84
CA THR A 199 5.76 17.12 17.69
C THR A 199 5.62 18.62 18.02
N THR A 200 5.50 19.00 19.29
CA THR A 200 5.33 20.40 19.69
C THR A 200 6.64 21.20 19.61
N THR A 201 7.81 20.56 19.68
CA THR A 201 9.12 21.22 19.82
C THR A 201 10.18 20.74 18.81
N GLU A 202 10.34 19.43 18.62
CA GLU A 202 11.40 18.84 17.79
C GLU A 202 11.49 19.36 16.34
N PRO A 203 10.39 19.49 15.56
CA PRO A 203 10.48 20.02 14.19
C PRO A 203 11.07 21.43 14.14
N TRP A 204 10.80 22.26 15.14
CA TRP A 204 11.27 23.65 15.19
C TRP A 204 12.76 23.75 15.54
N ILE A 205 13.22 22.86 16.43
CA ILE A 205 14.64 22.69 16.77
C ILE A 205 15.42 22.23 15.54
N VAL A 206 14.93 21.19 14.86
CA VAL A 206 15.53 20.64 13.63
C VAL A 206 15.57 21.69 12.53
N GLY A 207 14.49 22.45 12.33
CA GLY A 207 14.47 23.53 11.35
C GLY A 207 15.54 24.60 11.62
N LYS A 208 15.72 25.01 12.90
CA LYS A 208 16.83 25.91 13.26
C LYS A 208 18.20 25.27 12.99
N ALA A 209 18.41 24.00 13.35
CA ALA A 209 19.65 23.30 13.10
C ALA A 209 20.03 23.29 11.62
N LEU A 210 19.06 23.00 10.75
CA LEU A 210 19.23 23.01 9.30
C LEU A 210 19.57 24.42 8.78
N ILE A 211 18.85 25.46 9.21
CA ILE A 211 19.14 26.85 8.84
C ILE A 211 20.57 27.25 9.22
N MET A 212 20.99 26.94 10.46
CA MET A 212 22.33 27.30 10.92
C MET A 212 23.43 26.49 10.23
N SER A 213 23.16 25.23 9.89
CA SER A 213 24.06 24.37 9.13
C SER A 213 24.25 24.88 7.70
N HIS A 214 23.16 25.29 7.04
CA HIS A 214 23.22 26.01 5.76
C HIS A 214 24.07 27.27 5.88
N ALA A 215 23.80 28.12 6.88
CA ALA A 215 24.50 29.39 7.05
C ALA A 215 26.01 29.19 7.23
N ARG A 216 26.43 28.18 8.01
CA ARG A 216 27.85 27.82 8.17
C ARG A 216 28.48 27.36 6.87
N ALA A 217 27.84 26.44 6.15
CA ALA A 217 28.36 25.91 4.90
C ALA A 217 28.53 27.01 3.84
N VAL A 218 27.55 27.91 3.70
CA VAL A 218 27.63 29.05 2.77
C VAL A 218 28.68 30.06 3.22
N ALA A 219 28.71 30.46 4.49
CA ALA A 219 29.73 31.39 4.98
C ALA A 219 31.14 30.83 4.81
N LEU A 220 31.34 29.53 5.07
CA LEU A 220 32.60 28.83 4.80
C LEU A 220 32.96 28.88 3.31
N TYR A 221 32.01 28.57 2.43
CA TYR A 221 32.21 28.64 0.97
C TYR A 221 32.62 30.04 0.54
N ASN A 222 31.93 31.06 1.02
CA ASN A 222 32.18 32.48 0.71
C ASN A 222 33.58 32.93 1.14
N ARG A 223 33.99 32.55 2.36
CA ARG A 223 35.30 32.93 2.92
C ARG A 223 36.47 32.26 2.23
N LYS A 224 36.35 30.97 1.91
CA LYS A 224 37.51 30.13 1.57
C LYS A 224 37.55 29.62 0.14
N PHE A 225 36.40 29.44 -0.52
CA PHE A 225 36.31 28.64 -1.74
C PHE A 225 35.76 29.42 -2.94
N ARG A 226 34.74 30.28 -2.75
CA ARG A 226 34.03 30.98 -3.83
C ARG A 226 34.98 31.75 -4.76
N ALA A 227 35.92 32.51 -4.19
CA ALA A 227 36.85 33.32 -4.99
C ALA A 227 37.82 32.48 -5.85
N SER A 228 38.26 31.32 -5.36
CA SER A 228 39.18 30.44 -6.09
C SER A 228 38.48 29.46 -7.02
N GLN A 229 37.25 29.06 -6.69
CA GLN A 229 36.51 28.04 -7.41
C GLN A 229 35.51 28.63 -8.40
N GLU A 230 35.12 29.90 -8.24
CA GLU A 230 34.14 30.59 -9.10
C GLU A 230 32.79 29.86 -9.21
N GLY A 231 32.41 29.12 -8.16
CA GLY A 231 31.13 28.42 -8.09
C GLY A 231 30.03 29.22 -7.39
N LYS A 232 28.82 28.65 -7.44
CA LYS A 232 27.59 29.16 -6.84
C LYS A 232 27.09 28.18 -5.79
N ILE A 233 26.42 28.71 -4.76
CA ILE A 233 25.83 27.91 -3.68
C ILE A 233 24.42 28.40 -3.33
N GLY A 234 23.52 27.45 -3.07
CA GLY A 234 22.13 27.71 -2.70
C GLY A 234 21.54 26.63 -1.81
N ILE A 235 20.22 26.64 -1.71
CA ILE A 235 19.40 25.67 -0.96
C ILE A 235 18.18 25.30 -1.81
N SER A 236 17.73 24.05 -1.75
CA SER A 236 16.52 23.59 -2.42
C SER A 236 15.38 23.53 -1.40
N LEU A 237 14.38 24.39 -1.59
CA LEU A 237 13.17 24.42 -0.77
C LEU A 237 11.99 23.89 -1.57
N ASN A 238 11.25 22.95 -0.98
CA ASN A 238 9.94 22.59 -1.47
C ASN A 238 8.85 23.51 -0.92
N GLY A 239 7.68 23.40 -1.52
CA GLY A 239 6.45 23.95 -1.00
C GLY A 239 5.42 24.12 -2.10
N ASP A 240 4.21 23.69 -1.81
CA ASP A 240 3.08 23.90 -2.72
C ASP A 240 2.72 25.39 -2.79
N TYR A 241 2.09 25.79 -3.90
CA TYR A 241 1.37 27.05 -3.93
C TYR A 241 -0.02 26.87 -3.34
N TYR A 242 -0.47 27.87 -2.57
CA TYR A 242 -1.79 27.84 -1.95
C TYR A 242 -2.65 28.98 -2.48
N GLU A 243 -3.81 28.62 -3.01
CA GLU A 243 -4.91 29.56 -3.25
C GLU A 243 -5.87 29.56 -2.04
N PRO A 244 -6.61 30.65 -1.78
CA PRO A 244 -7.68 30.63 -0.79
C PRO A 244 -8.79 29.64 -1.22
N TRP A 245 -9.28 28.84 -0.28
CA TRP A 245 -10.40 27.91 -0.54
C TRP A 245 -11.67 28.63 -0.97
N ASP A 246 -11.99 29.76 -0.32
CA ASP A 246 -12.93 30.76 -0.80
C ASP A 246 -12.20 32.06 -1.13
N SER A 247 -12.02 32.35 -2.43
CA SER A 247 -11.39 33.60 -2.88
C SER A 247 -12.06 34.89 -2.37
N GLN A 248 -13.33 34.83 -1.96
CA GLN A 248 -14.06 35.97 -1.42
C GLN A 248 -13.94 36.12 0.11
N ASP A 249 -13.33 35.15 0.80
CA ASP A 249 -13.08 35.21 2.24
C ASP A 249 -11.65 35.70 2.51
N GLU A 250 -11.52 36.88 3.12
CA GLU A 250 -10.21 37.44 3.49
C GLU A 250 -9.43 36.53 4.45
N ARG A 251 -10.12 35.74 5.27
CA ARG A 251 -9.49 34.79 6.20
C ARG A 251 -8.80 33.65 5.45
N ASP A 252 -9.38 33.18 4.35
CA ASP A 252 -8.78 32.16 3.49
C ASP A 252 -7.59 32.72 2.71
N GLN A 253 -7.65 33.99 2.28
CA GLN A 253 -6.50 34.66 1.67
C GLN A 253 -5.31 34.75 2.64
N GLN A 254 -5.59 35.11 3.89
CA GLN A 254 -4.58 35.13 4.96
C GLN A 254 -4.10 33.72 5.33
N ALA A 255 -4.98 32.72 5.29
CA ALA A 255 -4.64 31.32 5.50
C ALA A 255 -3.65 30.80 4.45
N ALA A 256 -3.92 31.07 3.17
CA ALA A 256 -3.02 30.70 2.07
C ALA A 256 -1.63 31.32 2.22
N GLU A 257 -1.53 32.61 2.55
CA GLU A 257 -0.25 33.26 2.80
C GLU A 257 0.44 32.69 4.04
N ARG A 258 -0.28 32.51 5.15
CA ARG A 258 0.26 31.92 6.39
C ARG A 258 0.80 30.51 6.14
N ARG A 259 0.10 29.68 5.38
CA ARG A 259 0.56 28.33 5.05
C ARG A 259 1.84 28.33 4.24
N MET A 260 1.94 29.21 3.24
CA MET A 260 3.18 29.40 2.46
C MET A 260 4.33 29.95 3.32
N GLN A 261 4.05 30.78 4.32
CA GLN A 261 5.07 31.22 5.29
C GLN A 261 5.53 30.08 6.21
N PHE A 262 4.62 29.24 6.72
CA PHE A 262 4.96 28.04 7.50
C PHE A 262 5.73 26.99 6.69
N HIS A 263 5.50 26.90 5.37
CA HIS A 263 6.23 25.98 4.50
C HIS A 263 7.59 26.54 4.07
N ILE A 264 7.56 27.70 3.41
CA ILE A 264 8.72 28.26 2.70
C ILE A 264 9.35 29.39 3.50
N GLY A 265 8.54 30.34 4.00
CA GLY A 265 9.02 31.50 4.76
C GLY A 265 9.86 31.13 5.98
N TRP A 266 9.53 29.99 6.61
CA TRP A 266 10.28 29.40 7.73
C TRP A 266 11.78 29.33 7.44
N PHE A 267 12.15 28.85 6.26
CA PHE A 267 13.54 28.70 5.83
C PHE A 267 14.01 29.89 4.97
N ALA A 268 13.17 30.38 4.07
CA ALA A 268 13.52 31.40 3.10
C ALA A 268 13.76 32.78 3.74
N ASN A 269 13.00 33.20 4.76
CA ASN A 269 13.25 34.48 5.43
C ASN A 269 14.68 34.56 6.02
N PRO A 270 15.13 33.60 6.84
CA PRO A 270 16.49 33.65 7.39
C PRO A 270 17.56 33.50 6.32
N VAL A 271 17.44 32.56 5.38
CA VAL A 271 18.53 32.27 4.44
C VAL A 271 18.59 33.22 3.23
N CYS A 272 17.46 33.77 2.78
CA CYS A 272 17.43 34.71 1.64
C CYS A 272 17.58 36.17 2.10
N LEU A 273 16.97 36.53 3.23
CA LEU A 273 16.81 37.92 3.66
C LEU A 273 17.61 38.26 4.92
N ALA A 274 18.23 37.27 5.57
CA ALA A 274 18.84 37.42 6.90
C ALA A 274 17.87 38.06 7.91
N GLN A 275 16.58 37.71 7.80
CA GLN A 275 15.50 38.15 8.68
C GLN A 275 15.06 37.02 9.62
N ASP A 276 14.39 37.40 10.70
CA ASP A 276 13.80 36.42 11.62
C ASP A 276 12.69 35.60 10.94
N TYR A 277 12.23 34.55 11.60
CA TYR A 277 11.10 33.74 11.15
C TYR A 277 9.86 34.60 10.85
N PRO A 278 8.98 34.14 9.94
CA PRO A 278 7.73 34.84 9.64
C PRO A 278 6.94 35.17 10.91
N GLU A 279 6.35 36.36 10.95
CA GLU A 279 5.60 36.83 12.13
C GLU A 279 4.49 35.88 12.56
N CYS A 280 3.78 35.29 11.58
CA CYS A 280 2.73 34.31 11.86
C CYS A 280 3.24 33.06 12.58
N MET A 281 4.47 32.62 12.30
CA MET A 281 5.09 31.48 12.99
C MET A 281 5.46 31.85 14.42
N ARG A 282 6.13 33.00 14.61
CA ARG A 282 6.51 33.48 15.95
C ARG A 282 5.29 33.70 16.84
N ALA A 283 4.21 34.23 16.27
CA ALA A 283 2.96 34.46 16.98
C ALA A 283 2.28 33.14 17.42
N GLN A 284 2.26 32.12 16.57
CA GLN A 284 1.62 30.84 16.88
C GLN A 284 2.48 29.93 17.79
N LEU A 285 3.79 29.88 17.55
CA LEU A 285 4.67 28.90 18.19
C LEU A 285 5.29 29.42 19.49
N GLY A 286 5.45 30.74 19.63
CA GLY A 286 6.03 31.35 20.83
C GLY A 286 7.41 30.77 21.16
N GLU A 287 7.60 30.36 22.41
CA GLU A 287 8.87 29.82 22.92
C GLU A 287 9.27 28.47 22.31
N ARG A 288 8.33 27.75 21.69
CA ARG A 288 8.62 26.47 21.00
C ARG A 288 9.42 26.66 19.72
N LEU A 289 9.39 27.86 19.13
CA LEU A 289 10.22 28.22 17.98
C LEU A 289 11.54 28.82 18.48
N PRO A 290 12.68 28.13 18.32
CA PRO A 290 13.94 28.57 18.93
C PRO A 290 14.41 29.90 18.33
N SER A 291 14.65 30.92 19.16
CA SER A 291 15.03 32.26 18.69
C SER A 291 16.45 32.31 18.12
N PHE A 292 16.68 33.17 17.13
CA PHE A 292 18.02 33.48 16.64
C PHE A 292 18.74 34.44 17.59
N THR A 293 20.00 34.14 17.87
CA THR A 293 20.91 35.04 18.59
C THR A 293 21.53 36.07 17.63
N GLU A 294 22.16 37.12 18.16
CA GLU A 294 22.89 38.08 17.31
C GLU A 294 24.07 37.44 16.57
N SER A 295 24.70 36.42 17.17
CA SER A 295 25.71 35.61 16.48
C SER A 295 25.11 34.80 15.33
N ASP A 296 23.89 34.27 15.49
CA ASP A 296 23.18 33.56 14.42
C ASP A 296 22.91 34.52 13.25
N PHE A 297 22.38 35.72 13.52
CA PHE A 297 22.14 36.72 12.48
C PHE A 297 23.43 37.24 11.84
N THR A 298 24.52 37.34 12.59
CA THR A 298 25.82 37.71 12.02
C THR A 298 26.27 36.66 10.99
N LEU A 299 26.11 35.38 11.31
CA LEU A 299 26.40 34.31 10.38
C LEU A 299 25.45 34.30 9.19
N LEU A 300 24.13 34.48 9.39
CA LEU A 300 23.14 34.54 8.32
C LEU A 300 23.43 35.68 7.33
N ARG A 301 23.82 36.86 7.81
CA ARG A 301 24.21 38.00 6.95
C ARG A 301 25.48 37.73 6.13
N GLU A 302 26.38 36.90 6.65
CA GLU A 302 27.59 36.50 5.94
C GLU A 302 27.35 35.36 4.95
N ALA A 303 26.34 34.53 5.23
CA ALA A 303 25.90 33.41 4.41
C ALA A 303 25.08 33.85 3.18
N ASP A 304 25.56 34.83 2.42
CA ASP A 304 24.88 35.27 1.20
C ASP A 304 24.95 34.17 0.13
N MET A 305 23.79 33.59 -0.20
CA MET A 305 23.64 32.53 -1.21
C MET A 305 23.33 33.09 -2.61
N ASP A 306 23.67 32.36 -3.66
CA ASP A 306 23.59 32.83 -5.05
C ASP A 306 22.22 32.64 -5.69
N PHE A 307 21.47 31.61 -5.29
CA PHE A 307 20.20 31.23 -5.94
C PHE A 307 19.21 30.56 -4.98
N TYR A 308 17.94 30.58 -5.38
CA TYR A 308 16.87 29.81 -4.76
C TYR A 308 16.63 28.53 -5.57
N GLY A 309 16.86 27.36 -4.98
CA GLY A 309 16.44 26.08 -5.54
C GLY A 309 14.98 25.80 -5.20
N MET A 310 14.17 25.50 -6.20
CA MET A 310 12.74 25.23 -6.05
C MET A 310 12.43 23.78 -6.40
N ASN A 311 11.93 23.03 -5.43
CA ASN A 311 11.28 21.75 -5.68
C ASN A 311 9.77 21.98 -5.70
N TYR A 312 9.15 21.77 -6.85
CA TYR A 312 7.72 22.02 -7.03
C TYR A 312 7.07 20.85 -7.73
N TYR A 313 5.89 20.46 -7.25
CA TYR A 313 5.12 19.36 -7.82
C TYR A 313 3.65 19.72 -8.00
N THR A 314 3.05 20.44 -7.04
CA THR A 314 1.61 20.68 -7.02
C THR A 314 1.22 21.97 -6.28
N SER A 315 -0.08 22.20 -6.19
CA SER A 315 -0.71 23.30 -5.48
C SER A 315 -1.95 22.81 -4.75
N GLN A 316 -2.39 23.54 -3.74
CA GLN A 316 -3.56 23.22 -2.93
C GLN A 316 -4.41 24.46 -2.66
N PHE A 317 -5.59 24.26 -2.09
CA PHE A 317 -6.37 25.32 -1.47
C PHE A 317 -6.11 25.34 0.04
N SER A 318 -6.08 26.53 0.64
CA SER A 318 -5.98 26.72 2.08
C SER A 318 -7.26 27.37 2.61
N ARG A 319 -7.84 26.75 3.64
CA ARG A 319 -9.00 27.29 4.36
C ARG A 319 -8.58 27.68 5.78
N HIS A 320 -9.08 28.81 6.27
CA HIS A 320 -8.87 29.21 7.65
C HIS A 320 -9.56 28.25 8.63
N ARG A 321 -9.01 28.18 9.84
CA ARG A 321 -9.66 27.53 10.99
C ARG A 321 -9.98 28.61 12.02
N ASP A 322 -11.19 28.55 12.57
CA ASP A 322 -11.64 29.49 13.61
C ASP A 322 -11.19 29.01 15.01
N GLU A 323 -10.91 27.71 15.16
CA GLU A 323 -10.40 27.16 16.42
C GLU A 323 -8.94 27.58 16.68
N PRO A 324 -8.54 27.70 17.95
CA PRO A 324 -7.13 27.89 18.30
C PRO A 324 -6.27 26.75 17.76
N ALA A 325 -5.07 27.11 17.29
CA ALA A 325 -4.07 26.13 16.86
C ALA A 325 -3.75 25.15 18.01
N LEU A 326 -3.73 23.85 17.71
CA LEU A 326 -3.19 22.86 18.64
C LEU A 326 -1.70 23.10 18.85
N GLU A 327 -1.16 22.71 20.00
CA GLU A 327 0.29 22.82 20.25
C GLU A 327 1.12 22.00 19.25
N THR A 328 0.55 20.89 18.77
CA THR A 328 1.13 20.01 17.73
C THR A 328 0.90 20.51 16.31
N ASP A 329 0.22 21.65 16.10
CA ASP A 329 0.00 22.19 14.76
C ASP A 329 1.30 22.71 14.14
N PHE A 330 1.64 22.17 12.97
CA PHE A 330 2.80 22.56 12.18
C PHE A 330 2.44 23.14 10.81
N MET A 331 1.15 23.18 10.46
CA MET A 331 0.68 23.68 9.16
C MET A 331 0.37 25.19 9.18
N GLY A 332 0.26 25.79 10.38
CA GLY A 332 -0.08 27.19 10.55
C GLY A 332 -1.59 27.42 10.72
N ASN A 333 -2.28 26.51 11.40
CA ASN A 333 -3.71 26.58 11.71
C ASN A 333 -4.59 26.81 10.46
N VAL A 334 -4.50 25.89 9.52
CA VAL A 334 -5.26 25.87 8.27
C VAL A 334 -5.71 24.45 7.95
N ASP A 335 -6.74 24.33 7.11
CA ASP A 335 -7.02 23.08 6.39
C ASP A 335 -6.42 23.15 4.98
N GLU A 336 -5.81 22.05 4.54
CA GLU A 336 -5.35 21.87 3.16
C GLU A 336 -6.37 21.06 2.38
N LEU A 337 -6.75 21.55 1.20
CA LEU A 337 -7.86 21.00 0.42
C LEU A 337 -7.46 20.91 -1.05
N GLN A 338 -7.93 19.85 -1.74
CA GLN A 338 -7.70 19.67 -3.17
C GLN A 338 -8.85 20.20 -4.05
N GLU A 339 -9.93 20.70 -3.42
CA GLU A 339 -11.08 21.33 -4.06
C GLU A 339 -11.40 22.64 -3.35
N ASN A 340 -11.80 23.66 -4.11
CA ASN A 340 -12.25 24.94 -3.56
C ASN A 340 -13.70 24.87 -3.07
N LYS A 341 -14.24 25.98 -2.57
CA LYS A 341 -15.63 26.08 -2.09
C LYS A 341 -16.69 25.69 -3.13
N GLN A 342 -16.39 25.82 -4.42
CA GLN A 342 -17.28 25.45 -5.51
C GLN A 342 -17.13 23.99 -5.96
N GLY A 343 -16.30 23.19 -5.29
CA GLY A 343 -16.01 21.80 -5.68
C GLY A 343 -15.10 21.69 -6.91
N VAL A 344 -14.38 22.76 -7.27
CA VAL A 344 -13.44 22.73 -8.39
C VAL A 344 -12.10 22.22 -7.89
N SER A 345 -11.63 21.12 -8.48
CA SER A 345 -10.31 20.55 -8.21
C SER A 345 -9.20 21.56 -8.52
N VAL A 346 -8.17 21.58 -7.67
CA VAL A 346 -6.99 22.43 -7.85
C VAL A 346 -6.23 22.10 -9.14
N GLY A 347 -6.23 20.83 -9.54
CA GLY A 347 -5.57 20.34 -10.76
C GLY A 347 -5.92 18.89 -11.11
N GLU A 348 -5.37 18.41 -12.22
CA GLU A 348 -5.58 17.04 -12.71
C GLU A 348 -4.86 16.01 -11.83
N LYS A 349 -5.48 14.86 -11.56
CA LYS A 349 -4.91 13.79 -10.72
C LYS A 349 -3.72 13.10 -11.41
N SER A 350 -2.67 12.83 -10.64
CA SER A 350 -1.52 12.03 -11.09
C SER A 350 -1.57 10.59 -10.56
N GLY A 351 -0.46 9.86 -10.60
CA GLY A 351 -0.30 8.53 -10.03
C GLY A 351 -0.32 8.45 -8.49
N VAL A 352 -0.23 9.59 -7.79
CA VAL A 352 -0.30 9.66 -6.33
C VAL A 352 -1.34 10.66 -5.87
N HIS A 353 -1.95 10.39 -4.71
CA HIS A 353 -3.14 11.11 -4.25
C HIS A 353 -2.88 12.61 -3.98
N TRP A 354 -1.71 12.94 -3.44
CA TRP A 354 -1.35 14.31 -3.06
C TRP A 354 -1.00 15.19 -4.26
N LEU A 355 -0.44 14.63 -5.34
CA LEU A 355 0.07 15.39 -6.48
C LEU A 355 -1.00 15.60 -7.55
N ARG A 356 -1.29 16.88 -7.83
CA ARG A 356 -2.11 17.35 -8.94
C ARG A 356 -1.32 18.23 -9.93
N SER A 357 -1.56 18.09 -11.23
CA SER A 357 -0.96 18.94 -12.27
C SER A 357 -1.57 20.36 -12.25
N THR A 358 -0.77 21.37 -11.93
CA THR A 358 -1.23 22.75 -11.61
C THR A 358 -0.35 23.85 -12.22
N PRO A 359 -0.14 23.86 -13.55
CA PRO A 359 0.84 24.74 -14.21
C PRO A 359 0.56 26.24 -14.03
N GLU A 360 -0.69 26.68 -14.00
CA GLU A 360 -1.01 28.10 -13.80
C GLU A 360 -0.66 28.59 -12.39
N LEU A 361 -0.83 27.75 -11.38
CA LEU A 361 -0.46 28.06 -10.00
C LEU A 361 1.05 27.98 -9.81
N PHE A 362 1.74 27.09 -10.56
CA PHE A 362 3.20 27.07 -10.61
C PHE A 362 3.78 28.41 -11.11
N ARG A 363 3.19 28.99 -12.16
CA ARG A 363 3.58 30.33 -12.64
C ARG A 363 3.44 31.38 -11.53
N LYS A 364 2.30 31.41 -10.84
CA LYS A 364 2.09 32.34 -9.71
C LYS A 364 3.11 32.12 -8.60
N HIS A 365 3.45 30.87 -8.33
CA HIS A 365 4.44 30.49 -7.33
C HIS A 365 5.82 31.03 -7.64
N LEU A 366 6.33 30.78 -8.85
CA LEU A 366 7.61 31.30 -9.34
C LEU A 366 7.69 32.83 -9.20
N THR A 367 6.63 33.51 -9.64
CA THR A 367 6.51 34.97 -9.56
C THR A 367 6.47 35.48 -8.12
N ARG A 368 5.75 34.82 -7.22
CA ARG A 368 5.72 35.17 -5.79
C ARG A 368 7.11 35.03 -5.17
N ILE A 369 7.77 33.90 -5.38
CA ILE A 369 9.09 33.60 -4.79
C ILE A 369 10.13 34.61 -5.26
N TYR A 370 10.19 34.88 -6.58
CA TYR A 370 11.14 35.85 -7.11
C TYR A 370 10.89 37.27 -6.57
N ARG A 371 9.64 37.72 -6.54
CA ARG A 371 9.29 39.05 -6.02
C ARG A 371 9.57 39.20 -4.52
N THR A 372 9.44 38.12 -3.75
CA THR A 372 9.60 38.16 -2.29
C THR A 372 11.07 38.10 -1.89
N TYR A 373 11.86 37.23 -2.52
CA TYR A 373 13.23 36.92 -2.09
C TYR A 373 14.32 37.45 -3.01
N GLY A 374 14.00 37.85 -4.25
CA GLY A 374 14.92 38.54 -5.15
C GLY A 374 16.13 37.72 -5.62
N LYS A 375 16.13 36.40 -5.42
CA LYS A 375 17.20 35.50 -5.87
C LYS A 375 16.82 34.83 -7.20
N PRO A 376 17.77 34.60 -8.12
CA PRO A 376 17.54 33.76 -9.30
C PRO A 376 17.02 32.38 -8.90
N ILE A 377 16.06 31.85 -9.66
CA ILE A 377 15.42 30.56 -9.38
C ILE A 377 15.98 29.48 -10.31
N TYR A 378 16.32 28.34 -9.71
CA TYR A 378 16.51 27.08 -10.43
C TYR A 378 15.43 26.11 -9.96
N ILE A 379 14.66 25.53 -10.88
CA ILE A 379 13.71 24.46 -10.54
C ILE A 379 14.56 23.21 -10.35
N THR A 380 14.85 22.86 -9.09
CA THR A 380 15.76 21.76 -8.75
C THR A 380 15.08 20.40 -8.74
N GLU A 381 13.74 20.36 -8.63
CA GLU A 381 12.89 19.19 -8.86
C GLU A 381 11.52 19.61 -9.42
N ASN A 382 11.07 18.95 -10.47
CA ASN A 382 9.67 18.96 -10.94
C ASN A 382 9.40 17.69 -11.76
N GLY A 383 8.27 17.03 -11.53
CA GLY A 383 7.89 15.81 -12.25
C GLY A 383 6.64 15.14 -11.67
N CYS A 384 6.28 13.95 -12.15
CA CYS A 384 5.11 13.24 -11.67
C CYS A 384 5.17 11.72 -11.92
N PRO A 385 4.47 10.91 -11.11
CA PRO A 385 4.08 9.55 -11.49
C PRO A 385 2.81 9.59 -12.35
N CYS A 386 2.69 8.70 -13.34
CA CYS A 386 1.50 8.60 -14.16
C CYS A 386 0.36 7.86 -13.43
N PRO A 387 -0.92 8.20 -13.69
CA PRO A 387 -2.05 7.45 -13.16
C PRO A 387 -1.95 5.93 -13.42
N GLY A 388 -1.89 5.14 -12.35
CA GLY A 388 -1.86 3.67 -12.41
C GLY A 388 -0.53 3.04 -12.82
N GLU A 389 0.56 3.83 -12.92
CA GLU A 389 1.88 3.34 -13.35
C GLU A 389 2.51 2.33 -12.38
N ASP A 390 2.05 2.30 -11.12
CA ASP A 390 2.42 1.30 -10.10
C ASP A 390 2.08 -0.14 -10.51
N ARG A 391 1.18 -0.31 -11.49
CA ARG A 391 0.66 -1.61 -11.96
C ARG A 391 0.99 -1.91 -13.42
N MET A 392 1.58 -0.96 -14.13
CA MET A 392 1.88 -1.07 -15.55
C MET A 392 3.07 -2.02 -15.78
N THR A 393 3.03 -2.77 -16.87
CA THR A 393 4.25 -3.43 -17.37
C THR A 393 5.22 -2.40 -17.93
N ARG A 394 6.45 -2.83 -18.20
CA ARG A 394 7.46 -2.01 -18.88
C ARG A 394 6.91 -1.43 -20.19
N GLU A 395 6.27 -2.25 -21.03
CA GLU A 395 5.75 -1.86 -22.34
C GLU A 395 4.63 -0.81 -22.25
N GLU A 396 3.86 -0.83 -21.17
CA GLU A 396 2.82 0.17 -20.90
C GLU A 396 3.42 1.46 -20.34
N ALA A 397 4.31 1.34 -19.35
CA ALA A 397 4.90 2.47 -18.63
C ALA A 397 5.84 3.33 -19.51
N VAL A 398 6.45 2.76 -20.56
CA VAL A 398 7.28 3.54 -21.49
C VAL A 398 6.49 4.55 -22.31
N ASN A 399 5.17 4.40 -22.44
CA ASN A 399 4.29 5.32 -23.16
C ASN A 399 3.62 6.31 -22.18
N ASP A 400 4.43 7.13 -21.51
CA ASP A 400 4.04 7.99 -20.41
C ASP A 400 3.49 9.36 -20.83
N THR A 401 2.39 9.33 -21.59
CA THR A 401 1.75 10.52 -22.18
C THR A 401 1.34 11.58 -21.14
N TYR A 402 0.90 11.15 -19.94
CA TYR A 402 0.58 12.07 -18.85
C TYR A 402 1.80 12.87 -18.38
N ARG A 403 2.94 12.20 -18.18
CA ARG A 403 4.20 12.84 -17.77
C ARG A 403 4.73 13.81 -18.83
N ILE A 404 4.62 13.44 -20.11
CA ILE A 404 4.93 14.33 -21.24
C ILE A 404 4.11 15.62 -21.17
N GLN A 405 2.79 15.49 -20.96
CA GLN A 405 1.88 16.62 -20.89
C GLN A 405 2.17 17.50 -19.65
N TYR A 406 2.40 16.86 -18.50
CA TYR A 406 2.82 17.54 -17.27
C TYR A 406 4.08 18.41 -17.50
N PHE A 407 5.15 17.86 -18.08
CA PHE A 407 6.37 18.62 -18.35
C PHE A 407 6.13 19.77 -19.32
N LYS A 408 5.39 19.52 -20.41
CA LYS A 408 5.07 20.55 -21.39
C LYS A 408 4.37 21.76 -20.74
N ASP A 409 3.36 21.50 -19.92
CA ASP A 409 2.56 22.54 -19.28
C ASP A 409 3.35 23.31 -18.21
N HIS A 410 4.20 22.64 -17.44
CA HIS A 410 5.05 23.30 -16.43
C HIS A 410 6.18 24.10 -17.09
N LEU A 411 6.72 23.65 -18.23
CA LEU A 411 7.67 24.44 -19.02
C LEU A 411 7.01 25.67 -19.67
N ASP A 412 5.75 25.57 -20.10
CA ASP A 412 4.97 26.75 -20.52
C ASP A 412 4.77 27.74 -19.37
N ALA A 413 4.46 27.26 -18.17
CA ALA A 413 4.36 28.09 -16.97
C ALA A 413 5.68 28.82 -16.66
N VAL A 414 6.82 28.12 -16.72
CA VAL A 414 8.16 28.69 -16.55
C VAL A 414 8.46 29.76 -17.60
N GLY A 415 8.19 29.46 -18.87
CA GLY A 415 8.37 30.40 -19.97
C GLY A 415 7.60 31.70 -19.74
N ARG A 416 6.33 31.60 -19.32
CA ARG A 416 5.48 32.78 -19.05
C ARG A 416 5.88 33.53 -17.78
N ALA A 417 6.22 32.83 -16.70
CA ALA A 417 6.74 33.48 -15.49
C ALA A 417 7.97 34.34 -15.81
N ARG A 418 8.81 33.89 -16.73
CA ARG A 418 9.98 34.64 -17.18
C ARG A 418 9.64 35.78 -18.14
N THR A 419 8.90 35.50 -19.22
CA THR A 419 8.69 36.48 -20.31
C THR A 419 7.60 37.49 -20.02
N GLU A 420 6.57 37.12 -19.25
CA GLU A 420 5.41 37.95 -18.95
C GLU A 420 5.47 38.54 -17.54
N ASP A 421 5.93 37.77 -16.53
CA ASP A 421 5.93 38.23 -15.13
C ASP A 421 7.27 38.82 -14.65
N GLY A 422 8.35 38.64 -15.43
CA GLY A 422 9.68 39.17 -15.17
C GLY A 422 10.50 38.39 -14.15
N SER A 423 10.16 37.12 -13.88
CA SER A 423 10.88 36.26 -12.93
C SER A 423 12.22 35.79 -13.49
N ASP A 424 13.31 35.89 -12.72
CA ASP A 424 14.62 35.41 -13.15
C ASP A 424 14.76 33.91 -12.88
N ILE A 425 14.44 33.10 -13.90
CA ILE A 425 14.50 31.64 -13.85
C ILE A 425 15.61 31.17 -14.78
N LYS A 426 16.55 30.38 -14.24
CA LYS A 426 17.82 30.03 -14.90
C LYS A 426 17.95 28.57 -15.32
N GLY A 427 17.19 27.66 -14.70
CA GLY A 427 17.28 26.26 -15.06
C GLY A 427 16.17 25.38 -14.52
N TYR A 428 16.16 24.13 -14.99
CA TYR A 428 15.11 23.16 -14.72
C TYR A 428 15.65 21.72 -14.67
N PHE A 429 15.38 21.02 -13.58
CA PHE A 429 15.75 19.63 -13.36
C PHE A 429 14.50 18.77 -13.19
N ALA A 430 14.30 17.83 -14.12
CA ALA A 430 13.21 16.88 -14.06
C ALA A 430 13.46 15.84 -12.95
N TRP A 431 12.49 15.70 -12.05
CA TRP A 431 12.43 14.60 -11.09
C TRP A 431 11.63 13.44 -11.69
N SER A 432 12.22 12.29 -12.02
CA SER A 432 13.63 11.91 -11.82
C SER A 432 14.25 11.32 -13.09
N LEU A 433 15.58 11.16 -13.10
CA LEU A 433 16.28 10.48 -14.20
C LEU A 433 15.72 9.06 -14.44
N MET A 434 15.47 8.31 -13.35
CA MET A 434 14.98 6.94 -13.37
C MET A 434 14.02 6.67 -12.21
N ASP A 435 13.15 5.67 -12.37
CA ASP A 435 12.33 5.15 -11.28
C ASP A 435 13.26 4.69 -10.15
N ASN A 436 12.92 5.08 -8.92
CA ASN A 436 13.78 4.90 -7.75
C ASN A 436 12.93 4.63 -6.48
N LEU A 437 13.60 4.48 -5.33
CA LEU A 437 12.93 4.32 -4.04
C LEU A 437 12.26 5.63 -3.63
N GLU A 438 10.93 5.69 -3.65
CA GLU A 438 10.18 6.86 -3.17
C GLU A 438 10.01 6.81 -1.65
N TRP A 439 11.13 6.81 -0.92
CA TRP A 439 11.17 6.91 0.54
C TRP A 439 10.23 5.91 1.24
N SER A 440 9.37 6.37 2.15
CA SER A 440 8.40 5.53 2.86
C SER A 440 7.30 4.96 1.94
N ASP A 441 7.13 5.50 0.74
CA ASP A 441 6.19 5.00 -0.27
C ASP A 441 6.72 3.80 -1.08
N GLY A 442 8.01 3.47 -0.95
CA GLY A 442 8.65 2.34 -1.60
C GLY A 442 8.78 2.49 -3.13
N TYR A 443 9.03 1.38 -3.82
CA TYR A 443 9.25 1.36 -5.27
C TYR A 443 7.97 1.42 -6.13
N GLY A 444 6.79 1.48 -5.50
CA GLY A 444 5.51 1.50 -6.21
C GLY A 444 5.27 2.81 -6.97
N VAL A 445 5.73 3.93 -6.42
CA VAL A 445 5.61 5.26 -7.05
C VAL A 445 6.77 5.44 -8.03
N ARG A 446 6.46 5.71 -9.30
CA ARG A 446 7.44 5.76 -10.40
C ARG A 446 7.55 7.18 -10.97
N PHE A 447 8.51 7.97 -10.51
CA PHE A 447 8.75 9.33 -11.00
C PHE A 447 9.64 9.41 -12.25
N GLY A 448 10.34 8.33 -12.59
CA GLY A 448 11.41 8.36 -13.58
C GLY A 448 10.93 8.66 -14.98
N VAL A 449 11.73 9.41 -15.74
CA VAL A 449 11.65 9.40 -17.21
C VAL A 449 12.26 8.13 -17.82
N THR A 450 12.94 7.33 -17.00
CA THR A 450 13.48 6.01 -17.35
C THR A 450 12.83 4.97 -16.45
N PHE A 451 12.24 3.94 -17.06
CA PHE A 451 11.71 2.81 -16.32
C PHE A 451 12.86 1.96 -15.76
N THR A 452 12.76 1.59 -14.50
CA THR A 452 13.69 0.65 -13.84
C THR A 452 12.96 -0.65 -13.56
N ASP A 453 13.43 -1.75 -14.17
CA ASP A 453 13.01 -3.10 -13.78
C ASP A 453 13.80 -3.52 -12.54
N TYR A 454 13.18 -3.52 -11.36
CA TYR A 454 13.88 -3.83 -10.11
C TYR A 454 14.30 -5.30 -9.97
N ASN A 455 13.83 -6.21 -10.84
CA ASN A 455 14.29 -7.61 -10.83
C ASN A 455 15.61 -7.79 -11.57
N THR A 456 15.85 -6.99 -12.62
CA THR A 456 17.01 -7.12 -13.51
C THR A 456 17.97 -5.92 -13.43
N LEU A 457 17.49 -4.82 -12.85
CA LEU A 457 18.10 -3.50 -12.79
C LEU A 457 18.28 -2.84 -14.18
N GLU A 458 17.58 -3.34 -15.22
CA GLU A 458 17.63 -2.78 -16.57
C GLU A 458 16.94 -1.41 -16.64
N ARG A 459 17.59 -0.45 -17.32
CA ARG A 459 17.00 0.86 -17.63
C ARG A 459 16.34 0.85 -19.00
N THR A 460 15.08 1.27 -19.05
CA THR A 460 14.36 1.48 -20.32
C THR A 460 13.86 2.92 -20.43
N PRO A 461 14.36 3.72 -21.38
CA PRO A 461 13.87 5.08 -21.60
C PRO A 461 12.36 5.10 -21.86
N LYS A 462 11.61 5.92 -21.10
CA LYS A 462 10.22 6.24 -21.42
C LYS A 462 10.19 7.32 -22.49
N GLN A 463 9.01 7.56 -23.07
CA GLN A 463 8.86 8.52 -24.16
C GLN A 463 9.12 9.95 -23.69
N SER A 464 8.80 10.29 -22.44
CA SER A 464 9.15 11.58 -21.83
C SER A 464 10.65 11.89 -21.90
N ALA A 465 11.54 10.92 -21.61
CA ALA A 465 12.99 11.12 -21.65
C ALA A 465 13.51 11.53 -23.04
N LEU A 466 12.93 10.96 -24.09
CA LEU A 466 13.34 11.21 -25.47
C LEU A 466 12.79 12.52 -26.03
N LEU A 467 11.63 12.96 -25.55
CA LEU A 467 10.95 14.16 -26.07
C LEU A 467 11.36 15.44 -25.33
N LEU A 468 11.81 15.34 -24.07
CA LEU A 468 12.11 16.52 -23.25
C LEU A 468 13.17 17.43 -23.88
N LYS A 469 14.19 16.84 -24.52
CA LYS A 469 15.20 17.59 -25.31
C LYS A 469 14.55 18.47 -26.38
N GLY A 470 13.65 17.89 -27.17
CA GLY A 470 12.95 18.62 -28.23
C GLY A 470 12.09 19.76 -27.68
N MET A 471 11.45 19.56 -26.52
CA MET A 471 10.70 20.61 -25.83
C MET A 471 11.59 21.78 -25.40
N PHE A 472 12.80 21.52 -24.92
CA PHE A 472 13.76 22.57 -24.56
C PHE A 472 14.34 23.26 -25.80
N ASP A 473 14.78 22.50 -26.80
CA ASP A 473 15.36 23.05 -28.03
C ASP A 473 14.39 24.00 -28.75
N GLU A 474 13.10 23.62 -28.85
CA GLU A 474 12.05 24.46 -29.45
C GLU A 474 11.92 25.81 -28.72
N ARG A 475 12.04 25.80 -27.40
CA ARG A 475 11.86 26.99 -26.56
C ARG A 475 13.09 27.88 -26.51
N MET A 476 14.29 27.31 -26.53
CA MET A 476 15.54 28.07 -26.47
C MET A 476 15.91 28.71 -27.81
N GLY A 477 15.30 28.24 -28.91
CA GLY A 477 15.53 28.71 -30.27
C GLY A 477 16.88 28.20 -30.80
N ASP A 478 16.86 27.53 -31.96
CA ASP A 478 18.07 27.03 -32.62
C ASP A 478 19.06 28.17 -32.93
N ASN A 479 20.07 28.34 -32.07
CA ASN A 479 21.37 28.87 -32.46
C ASN A 479 22.29 27.74 -33.00
N ALA A 480 21.72 26.75 -33.69
CA ALA A 480 22.45 25.68 -34.37
C ALA A 480 22.59 25.93 -35.89
N SER A 481 22.63 27.19 -36.33
CA SER A 481 23.10 27.57 -37.67
C SER A 481 24.44 28.34 -37.61
N GLY A 482 25.38 27.80 -36.83
CA GLY A 482 26.79 28.21 -36.83
C GLY A 482 27.67 27.14 -37.48
N SER A 483 27.89 27.30 -38.79
CA SER A 483 28.97 26.75 -39.63
C SER A 483 29.91 25.68 -39.01
N ASN A 484 29.80 24.44 -39.46
CA ASN A 484 30.95 23.52 -39.55
C ASN A 484 31.08 23.03 -41.01
N PRO A 485 32.06 23.53 -41.79
CA PRO A 485 32.14 23.28 -43.23
C PRO A 485 32.91 21.99 -43.50
N LEU A 486 32.29 20.82 -43.35
CA LEU A 486 32.94 19.54 -43.70
C LEU A 486 31.93 18.41 -43.95
N ALA A 487 31.03 18.59 -44.91
CA ALA A 487 30.32 17.46 -45.56
C ALA A 487 29.62 17.90 -46.86
N SER A 488 30.37 18.47 -47.80
CA SER A 488 29.90 18.68 -49.17
C SER A 488 30.77 17.91 -50.15
N ALA A 489 30.47 16.62 -50.34
CA ALA A 489 30.83 15.88 -51.54
C ALA A 489 30.05 14.56 -51.57
N LEU A 490 28.92 14.54 -52.28
CA LEU A 490 28.63 13.56 -53.34
C LEU A 490 27.24 13.86 -53.92
N GLN A 491 27.25 14.21 -55.20
CA GLN A 491 26.13 14.66 -56.00
C GLN A 491 25.43 13.48 -56.71
N VAL A 492 24.08 13.45 -56.63
CA VAL A 492 23.11 13.39 -57.77
C VAL A 492 22.92 12.04 -58.50
N PRO A 493 21.78 11.72 -59.19
CA PRO A 493 20.39 12.25 -59.21
C PRO A 493 19.27 11.18 -59.05
N GLU A 494 18.03 11.67 -58.86
CA GLU A 494 16.76 10.98 -59.10
C GLU A 494 16.53 10.57 -60.57
N HIS A 495 15.77 9.49 -60.77
CA HIS A 495 14.94 9.27 -61.97
C HIS A 495 13.53 8.85 -61.54
N GLY A 496 12.53 9.59 -62.02
CA GLY A 496 11.13 9.40 -61.66
C GLY A 496 10.27 8.55 -62.61
N SER A 497 9.02 8.41 -62.17
CA SER A 497 7.79 8.09 -62.91
C SER A 497 7.64 6.67 -63.48
N ILE A 498 6.56 5.97 -63.10
CA ILE A 498 5.39 5.75 -63.97
C ILE A 498 4.30 4.98 -63.19
N THR A 499 3.09 5.50 -63.34
CA THR A 499 1.75 5.03 -62.94
C THR A 499 1.32 3.67 -63.51
N GLN A 500 0.42 2.95 -62.82
CA GLN A 500 -0.89 2.40 -63.32
C GLN A 500 -1.50 1.42 -62.30
N ASN A 501 -2.69 1.74 -61.74
CA ASN A 501 -4.03 1.17 -62.02
C ASN A 501 -4.32 -0.16 -61.27
N LEU A 502 -5.42 -0.40 -60.55
CA LEU A 502 -6.84 -0.04 -60.73
C LEU A 502 -7.68 -0.25 -59.43
N SER A 503 -8.61 0.69 -59.17
CA SER A 503 -10.02 0.58 -58.72
C SER A 503 -10.43 -0.35 -57.54
N SER A 504 -11.30 0.01 -56.59
CA SER A 504 -12.63 0.61 -56.80
C SER A 504 -13.32 1.04 -55.47
N THR A 505 -13.94 2.22 -55.52
CA THR A 505 -15.25 2.64 -54.95
C THR A 505 -15.57 2.48 -53.45
N ALA A 506 -15.68 3.63 -52.79
CA ALA A 506 -16.61 3.89 -51.69
C ALA A 506 -18.04 4.18 -52.21
N PRO A 507 -19.05 4.14 -51.34
CA PRO A 507 -20.04 5.22 -51.32
C PRO A 507 -20.40 5.73 -49.91
N VAL A 508 -20.28 7.07 -49.78
CA VAL A 508 -21.14 8.10 -49.16
C VAL A 508 -22.18 7.73 -48.09
N ALA A 509 -22.16 8.56 -47.04
CA ALA A 509 -22.91 8.59 -45.78
C ALA A 509 -24.42 8.89 -45.83
N VAL A 510 -25.14 8.46 -44.78
CA VAL A 510 -26.34 9.09 -44.15
C VAL A 510 -26.37 8.70 -42.65
N PRO A 511 -26.75 9.60 -41.71
CA PRO A 511 -26.54 9.44 -40.26
C PRO A 511 -27.69 8.70 -39.55
N LEU A 512 -27.40 8.05 -38.42
CA LEU A 512 -28.40 7.51 -37.49
C LEU A 512 -27.99 7.83 -36.05
N GLU A 513 -28.78 8.70 -35.43
CA GLU A 513 -28.89 8.90 -33.98
C GLU A 513 -29.44 7.63 -33.30
N GLY A 514 -29.07 7.45 -32.04
CA GLY A 514 -29.83 6.68 -31.05
C GLY A 514 -29.33 5.27 -30.78
N TRP A 515 -28.49 5.10 -29.76
CA TRP A 515 -28.83 4.41 -28.50
C TRP A 515 -27.67 4.54 -27.48
N ASP A 516 -28.05 5.13 -26.35
CA ASP A 516 -27.43 5.23 -25.02
C ASP A 516 -26.60 4.00 -24.58
N THR A 517 -25.35 4.19 -24.17
CA THR A 517 -24.83 4.33 -22.76
C THR A 517 -25.05 3.11 -21.85
N ASP A 518 -23.91 2.56 -21.39
CA ASP A 518 -23.60 2.07 -20.04
C ASP A 518 -22.95 0.68 -20.03
N LEU A 519 -21.68 0.65 -19.55
CA LEU A 519 -21.04 -0.40 -18.74
C LEU A 519 -19.53 -0.15 -18.69
N SER A 520 -19.10 0.91 -18.00
CA SER A 520 -17.72 1.02 -17.48
C SER A 520 -17.66 2.02 -16.31
N VAL A 521 -18.23 1.62 -15.17
CA VAL A 521 -18.00 2.30 -13.90
C VAL A 521 -17.31 1.31 -12.96
N ILE A 522 -16.00 1.48 -12.78
CA ILE A 522 -15.27 0.88 -11.67
C ILE A 522 -15.33 1.91 -10.54
N ASP A 523 -16.14 1.61 -9.53
CA ASP A 523 -16.33 2.43 -8.33
C ASP A 523 -15.02 2.49 -7.49
N PRO A 524 -14.47 3.68 -7.17
CA PRO A 524 -13.22 3.84 -6.42
C PRO A 524 -13.32 3.59 -4.91
N ALA A 525 -14.50 3.29 -4.36
CA ALA A 525 -14.77 3.46 -2.93
C ALA A 525 -14.28 2.35 -1.97
N LEU A 526 -13.23 1.60 -2.29
CA LEU A 526 -12.80 0.45 -1.46
C LEU A 526 -11.28 0.37 -1.29
N SER A 527 -10.69 1.47 -0.83
CA SER A 527 -9.37 1.46 -0.20
C SER A 527 -9.43 2.27 1.10
N PRO A 528 -8.92 1.75 2.24
CA PRO A 528 -8.95 2.48 3.49
C PRO A 528 -7.83 3.53 3.50
N GLY A 529 -8.23 4.80 3.53
CA GLY A 529 -7.39 5.90 3.99
C GLY A 529 -7.25 5.83 5.52
N THR A 530 -6.05 6.11 6.00
CA THR A 530 -5.69 6.05 7.41
C THR A 530 -6.53 7.03 8.24
N VAL A 531 -7.15 6.50 9.30
CA VAL A 531 -7.95 7.22 10.31
C VAL A 531 -7.04 8.11 11.16
N HIS A 532 -7.42 9.37 11.40
CA HIS A 532 -7.71 9.87 12.76
C HIS A 532 -8.39 11.26 12.80
N THR A 533 -9.63 11.23 13.30
CA THR A 533 -10.32 12.16 14.21
C THR A 533 -10.50 13.64 13.83
N VAL A 534 -11.72 13.97 13.43
CA VAL A 534 -12.38 15.24 13.81
C VAL A 534 -13.67 14.90 14.55
N GLN A 535 -13.75 15.30 15.82
CA GLN A 535 -15.03 15.50 16.49
C GLN A 535 -15.76 16.63 15.77
N SER A 536 -16.86 16.34 15.08
CA SER A 536 -17.85 17.37 14.76
C SER A 536 -19.26 16.84 14.90
N SER A 537 -20.02 17.57 15.69
CA SER A 537 -21.43 17.40 16.05
C SER A 537 -22.36 17.18 14.85
N ILE A 538 -23.25 16.20 15.00
CA ILE A 538 -24.31 15.76 14.08
C ILE A 538 -25.44 16.81 14.02
N SER A 539 -25.18 18.02 13.55
CA SER A 539 -26.27 19.01 13.43
C SER A 539 -26.34 19.88 12.19
N ASP A 540 -25.41 19.83 11.23
CA ASP A 540 -25.57 20.64 10.01
C ASP A 540 -25.07 19.91 8.75
N VAL A 541 -25.90 18.99 8.24
CA VAL A 541 -25.79 18.44 6.87
C VAL A 541 -26.98 18.95 6.05
N ALA A 542 -26.72 19.98 5.25
CA ALA A 542 -27.49 20.33 4.06
C ALA A 542 -26.46 20.90 3.05
N SER A 543 -26.23 20.40 1.84
CA SER A 543 -27.13 19.75 0.89
C SER A 543 -26.36 19.04 -0.24
N THR A 544 -25.96 17.79 -0.04
CA THR A 544 -25.80 16.79 -1.10
C THR A 544 -26.81 15.69 -0.77
N ARG A 545 -27.69 15.30 -1.71
CA ARG A 545 -28.75 14.33 -1.41
C ARG A 545 -28.11 12.97 -1.11
N ILE A 546 -27.90 12.67 0.17
CA ILE A 546 -27.49 11.34 0.65
C ILE A 546 -28.65 10.39 0.35
N THR A 547 -28.42 9.38 -0.49
CA THR A 547 -29.40 8.34 -0.79
C THR A 547 -29.57 7.45 0.44
N SER A 548 -30.78 7.44 1.03
CA SER A 548 -31.04 6.66 2.25
C SER A 548 -31.07 5.15 1.99
N ALA A 549 -30.83 4.35 3.03
CA ALA A 549 -30.95 2.88 2.95
C ALA A 549 -32.29 2.41 2.35
N LEU A 550 -33.40 3.10 2.64
CA LEU A 550 -34.71 2.77 2.07
C LEU A 550 -34.80 3.11 0.57
N GLN A 551 -34.14 4.18 0.12
CA GLN A 551 -34.04 4.48 -1.31
C GLN A 551 -33.16 3.44 -2.04
N ARG A 552 -32.09 2.97 -1.39
CA ARG A 552 -31.26 1.86 -1.91
C ARG A 552 -32.05 0.56 -2.00
N TRP A 553 -32.87 0.27 -0.99
CA TRP A 553 -33.79 -0.86 -1.00
C TRP A 553 -34.73 -0.82 -2.21
N HIS A 554 -35.39 0.31 -2.47
CA HIS A 554 -36.26 0.45 -3.65
C HIS A 554 -35.49 0.41 -4.99
N ALA A 555 -34.23 0.87 -5.02
CA ALA A 555 -33.38 0.71 -6.19
C ALA A 555 -33.06 -0.76 -6.46
N LEU A 556 -32.66 -1.50 -5.41
CA LEU A 556 -32.40 -2.93 -5.48
C LEU A 556 -33.65 -3.71 -5.90
N GLU A 557 -34.82 -3.37 -5.37
CA GLU A 557 -36.10 -4.00 -5.72
C GLU A 557 -36.41 -3.86 -7.21
N ARG A 558 -36.16 -2.68 -7.79
CA ARG A 558 -36.31 -2.45 -9.24
C ARG A 558 -35.33 -3.30 -10.05
N VAL A 559 -34.06 -3.35 -9.66
CA VAL A 559 -33.03 -4.12 -10.40
C VAL A 559 -33.34 -5.62 -10.37
N VAL A 560 -33.71 -6.16 -9.21
CA VAL A 560 -34.09 -7.57 -9.07
C VAL A 560 -35.36 -7.88 -9.87
N SER A 561 -36.35 -6.99 -9.85
CA SER A 561 -37.58 -7.15 -10.63
C SER A 561 -37.36 -7.13 -12.14
N VAL A 562 -36.37 -6.36 -12.64
CA VAL A 562 -36.01 -6.34 -14.07
C VAL A 562 -35.39 -7.68 -14.50
N GLN A 563 -34.53 -8.27 -13.67
CA GLN A 563 -33.89 -9.53 -14.00
C GLN A 563 -34.80 -10.74 -13.80
N ASN A 564 -35.70 -10.69 -12.82
CA ASN A 564 -36.66 -11.75 -12.56
C ASN A 564 -38.06 -11.14 -12.26
N PRO A 565 -38.90 -10.93 -13.28
CA PRO A 565 -40.20 -10.24 -13.14
C PRO A 565 -41.20 -10.90 -12.19
N SER A 566 -40.98 -12.15 -11.79
CA SER A 566 -41.83 -12.88 -10.83
C SER A 566 -41.25 -12.91 -9.40
N ALA A 567 -40.02 -12.43 -9.20
CA ALA A 567 -39.34 -12.43 -7.91
C ALA A 567 -39.58 -11.13 -7.14
N HIS A 568 -40.12 -11.25 -5.93
CA HIS A 568 -40.17 -10.16 -4.97
C HIS A 568 -38.86 -10.13 -4.17
N LEU A 569 -38.25 -8.95 -4.01
CA LEU A 569 -36.97 -8.78 -3.32
C LEU A 569 -36.93 -9.44 -1.93
N GLU A 570 -38.00 -9.26 -1.14
CA GLU A 570 -38.13 -9.90 0.18
C GLU A 570 -38.07 -11.43 0.11
N ARG A 571 -38.75 -12.04 -0.87
CA ARG A 571 -38.75 -13.50 -1.04
C ARG A 571 -37.37 -13.99 -1.45
N THR A 572 -36.71 -13.27 -2.35
CA THR A 572 -35.33 -13.59 -2.78
C THR A 572 -34.36 -13.52 -1.61
N ILE A 573 -34.42 -12.46 -0.79
CA ILE A 573 -33.55 -12.32 0.38
C ILE A 573 -33.82 -13.40 1.43
N ASN A 574 -35.09 -13.68 1.74
CA ASN A 574 -35.44 -14.76 2.67
C ASN A 574 -34.94 -16.12 2.18
N HIS A 575 -35.04 -16.39 0.88
CA HIS A 575 -34.50 -17.61 0.29
C HIS A 575 -32.97 -17.69 0.40
N CYS A 576 -32.27 -16.58 0.14
CA CYS A 576 -30.82 -16.49 0.36
C CYS A 576 -30.45 -16.77 1.83
N PHE A 577 -31.21 -16.22 2.79
CA PHE A 577 -30.99 -16.48 4.21
C PHE A 577 -31.20 -17.95 4.57
N GLU A 578 -32.31 -18.56 4.12
CA GLU A 578 -32.57 -19.98 4.33
C GLU A 578 -31.42 -20.85 3.83
N LEU A 579 -30.96 -20.59 2.60
CA LEU A 579 -29.85 -21.34 2.01
C LEU A 579 -28.51 -21.07 2.71
N PHE A 580 -28.21 -19.82 3.06
CA PHE A 580 -27.01 -19.47 3.81
C PHE A 580 -26.96 -20.23 5.15
N PHE A 581 -28.04 -20.17 5.92
CA PHE A 581 -28.15 -20.81 7.23
C PHE A 581 -28.30 -22.33 7.20
N GLU A 582 -28.70 -22.91 6.05
CA GLU A 582 -28.75 -24.35 5.84
C GLU A 582 -27.42 -24.94 5.36
N TYR A 583 -26.62 -24.19 4.59
CA TYR A 583 -25.44 -24.74 3.91
C TYR A 583 -24.12 -24.03 4.24
N LEU A 584 -24.05 -22.70 4.23
CA LEU A 584 -22.78 -21.96 4.36
C LEU A 584 -22.42 -21.63 5.82
N TYR A 585 -23.43 -21.42 6.64
CA TYR A 585 -23.28 -21.04 8.05
C TYR A 585 -22.33 -21.92 8.89
N PRO A 586 -22.27 -23.25 8.72
CA PRO A 586 -21.33 -24.09 9.45
C PRO A 586 -19.86 -23.82 9.13
N LEU A 587 -19.60 -23.17 8.00
CA LEU A 587 -18.27 -22.78 7.52
C LEU A 587 -17.96 -21.33 7.87
N THR A 588 -18.97 -20.44 7.79
CA THR A 588 -18.84 -18.99 8.00
C THR A 588 -19.86 -18.45 9.03
N PRO A 589 -19.75 -18.84 10.32
CA PRO A 589 -20.75 -18.51 11.36
C PRO A 589 -20.62 -17.06 11.88
N LEU A 590 -20.63 -16.07 10.99
CA LEU A 590 -20.30 -14.66 11.29
C LEU A 590 -21.52 -13.75 11.49
N VAL A 591 -22.74 -14.29 11.41
CA VAL A 591 -23.98 -13.52 11.48
C VAL A 591 -25.02 -14.19 12.37
N HIS A 592 -25.96 -13.42 12.91
CA HIS A 592 -27.04 -13.92 13.77
C HIS A 592 -28.36 -13.96 13.00
N GLU A 593 -28.96 -15.14 12.86
CA GLU A 593 -30.19 -15.33 12.06
C GLU A 593 -31.37 -14.45 12.54
N PRO A 594 -31.73 -14.43 13.84
CA PRO A 594 -32.83 -13.59 14.31
C PRO A 594 -32.61 -12.11 14.00
N SER A 595 -31.40 -11.59 14.26
CA SER A 595 -31.09 -10.17 14.00
C SER A 595 -31.17 -9.83 12.52
N LEU A 596 -30.64 -10.68 11.62
CA LEU A 596 -30.75 -10.44 10.17
C LEU A 596 -32.20 -10.39 9.69
N ARG A 597 -33.06 -11.26 10.22
CA ARG A 597 -34.49 -11.30 9.85
C ARG A 597 -35.25 -10.09 10.40
N ASP A 598 -34.91 -9.63 11.61
CA ASP A 598 -35.45 -8.38 12.17
C ASP A 598 -35.00 -7.16 11.34
N ALA A 599 -33.75 -7.14 10.86
CA ALA A 599 -33.20 -6.14 9.93
C ALA A 599 -34.08 -5.99 8.70
N LEU A 600 -34.42 -7.13 8.11
CA LEU A 600 -35.18 -7.22 6.89
C LEU A 600 -36.60 -6.66 7.09
N GLY A 601 -37.20 -6.92 8.25
CA GLY A 601 -38.51 -6.40 8.64
C GLY A 601 -38.62 -4.87 8.57
N PHE A 602 -37.53 -4.15 8.89
CA PHE A 602 -37.48 -2.69 8.76
C PHE A 602 -37.69 -2.21 7.32
N PHE A 603 -37.04 -2.87 6.35
CA PHE A 603 -37.14 -2.49 4.93
C PHE A 603 -38.48 -2.89 4.31
N VAL A 604 -39.00 -4.07 4.67
CA VAL A 604 -40.27 -4.59 4.17
C VAL A 604 -41.45 -3.73 4.63
N THR A 605 -41.42 -3.22 5.86
CA THR A 605 -42.53 -2.42 6.43
C THR A 605 -42.48 -0.92 6.09
N GLN A 606 -41.56 -0.50 5.23
CA GLN A 606 -41.37 0.89 4.77
C GLN A 606 -41.33 1.94 5.91
N GLY A 607 -40.78 1.58 7.07
CA GLY A 607 -40.57 2.50 8.19
C GLY A 607 -41.83 3.03 8.87
N ARG A 608 -42.99 2.36 8.75
CA ARG A 608 -44.21 2.74 9.52
C ARG A 608 -44.51 1.73 10.63
N ASN A 609 -44.40 2.20 11.88
CA ASN A 609 -44.88 1.57 13.12
C ASN A 609 -44.11 0.35 13.68
N SER A 610 -42.78 0.32 13.62
CA SER A 610 -42.00 -0.42 14.62
C SER A 610 -41.40 0.59 15.60
N ARG A 611 -41.97 0.64 16.81
CA ARG A 611 -41.21 1.13 17.98
C ARG A 611 -39.90 0.35 18.03
N ALA A 612 -38.84 1.06 18.39
CA ALA A 612 -37.45 0.64 18.49
C ALA A 612 -37.19 -0.42 19.59
N ASP A 613 -37.97 -1.51 19.61
CA ASP A 613 -37.83 -2.59 20.60
C ASP A 613 -37.31 -3.91 19.99
N GLY A 614 -37.22 -4.00 18.66
CA GLY A 614 -36.64 -5.15 17.94
C GLY A 614 -35.21 -4.86 17.50
N LEU A 615 -34.29 -4.86 18.46
CA LEU A 615 -32.87 -4.59 18.29
C LEU A 615 -32.25 -5.54 17.26
N ILE A 616 -31.67 -4.97 16.21
CA ILE A 616 -30.38 -5.54 15.84
C ILE A 616 -29.39 -5.20 16.93
N TYR A 617 -28.63 -6.22 17.19
CA TYR A 617 -27.63 -6.21 18.17
C TYR A 617 -26.57 -5.13 17.91
N GLY A 618 -26.25 -4.38 18.96
CA GLY A 618 -25.23 -3.35 18.92
C GLY A 618 -25.75 -1.94 18.63
N VAL A 619 -27.04 -1.66 18.43
CA VAL A 619 -27.51 -0.25 18.33
C VAL A 619 -27.10 0.58 19.55
N ASN A 620 -27.11 -0.03 20.75
CA ASN A 620 -26.62 0.61 21.97
C ASN A 620 -25.08 0.70 22.06
N SER A 621 -24.38 -0.06 21.21
CA SER A 621 -22.91 -0.06 21.05
C SER A 621 -22.44 0.77 19.86
N LEU A 622 -23.37 1.21 18.99
CA LEU A 622 -23.09 2.08 17.87
C LEU A 622 -22.93 3.50 18.38
N LYS A 623 -21.81 4.12 18.03
CA LYS A 623 -21.58 5.53 18.32
C LYS A 623 -22.54 6.45 17.53
N TYR A 624 -23.02 5.96 16.38
CA TYR A 624 -23.95 6.65 15.46
C TYR A 624 -25.17 5.77 15.15
N PRO A 625 -26.19 5.74 16.04
CA PRO A 625 -27.39 4.92 15.86
C PRO A 625 -28.16 5.22 14.57
N GLU A 626 -28.00 6.41 13.99
CA GLU A 626 -28.61 6.83 12.73
C GLU A 626 -28.09 6.07 11.49
N LEU A 627 -26.88 5.51 11.55
CA LEU A 627 -26.30 4.70 10.46
C LEU A 627 -26.79 3.25 10.47
N TRP A 628 -27.57 2.88 11.49
CA TRP A 628 -28.15 1.55 11.68
C TRP A 628 -28.80 0.96 10.40
N PRO A 629 -29.63 1.72 9.64
CA PRO A 629 -30.22 1.21 8.39
C PRO A 629 -29.19 0.89 7.31
N ASP A 630 -28.16 1.72 7.10
CA ASP A 630 -27.16 1.49 6.06
C ASP A 630 -26.26 0.29 6.38
N LEU A 631 -25.90 0.12 7.66
CA LEU A 631 -25.20 -1.08 8.16
C LEU A 631 -26.02 -2.35 7.92
N SER A 632 -27.33 -2.31 8.24
CA SER A 632 -28.26 -3.41 8.01
C SER A 632 -28.32 -3.80 6.54
N PHE A 633 -28.55 -2.81 5.68
CA PHE A 633 -28.67 -3.03 4.24
C PHE A 633 -27.40 -3.66 3.69
N THR A 634 -26.23 -3.16 4.11
CA THR A 634 -24.92 -3.66 3.67
C THR A 634 -24.72 -5.12 4.07
N LEU A 635 -25.03 -5.47 5.32
CA LEU A 635 -24.86 -6.84 5.82
C LEU A 635 -25.84 -7.82 5.16
N ILE A 636 -27.13 -7.46 5.05
CA ILE A 636 -28.15 -8.27 4.37
C ILE A 636 -27.69 -8.60 2.94
N THR A 637 -27.30 -7.58 2.19
CA THR A 637 -26.86 -7.73 0.81
C THR A 637 -25.54 -8.48 0.68
N ALA A 638 -24.61 -8.36 1.63
CA ALA A 638 -23.38 -9.15 1.67
C ALA A 638 -23.67 -10.65 1.89
N VAL A 639 -24.58 -11.00 2.81
CA VAL A 639 -24.99 -12.38 3.07
C VAL A 639 -25.70 -12.99 1.85
N CYS A 640 -26.56 -12.22 1.17
CA CYS A 640 -27.20 -12.67 -0.07
C CYS A 640 -26.19 -12.90 -1.19
N ALA A 641 -25.19 -12.02 -1.33
CA ALA A 641 -24.11 -12.18 -2.30
C ALA A 641 -23.31 -13.46 -2.01
N GLU A 642 -22.93 -13.68 -0.75
CA GLU A 642 -22.20 -14.88 -0.32
C GLU A 642 -22.94 -16.17 -0.68
N ALA A 643 -24.24 -16.24 -0.36
CA ALA A 643 -25.09 -17.36 -0.73
C ALA A 643 -25.14 -17.59 -2.25
N ALA A 644 -25.32 -16.51 -3.02
CA ALA A 644 -25.44 -16.58 -4.46
C ALA A 644 -24.13 -16.94 -5.18
N PHE A 645 -22.97 -16.53 -4.64
CA PHE A 645 -21.66 -16.83 -5.22
C PHE A 645 -21.15 -18.24 -4.86
N LEU A 646 -21.40 -18.72 -3.63
CA LEU A 646 -20.76 -19.93 -3.12
C LEU A 646 -21.62 -21.19 -3.24
N LEU A 647 -22.94 -21.06 -3.38
CA LEU A 647 -23.80 -22.22 -3.51
C LEU A 647 -23.77 -22.79 -4.94
N PRO A 648 -23.66 -24.12 -5.10
CA PRO A 648 -23.71 -24.75 -6.41
C PRO A 648 -25.02 -24.50 -7.14
N LYS A 649 -24.98 -24.48 -8.48
CA LYS A 649 -26.16 -24.23 -9.32
C LYS A 649 -27.31 -25.23 -9.07
N ASP A 650 -27.00 -26.45 -8.67
CA ASP A 650 -28.02 -27.47 -8.34
C ASP A 650 -28.79 -27.16 -7.04
N ILE A 651 -28.20 -26.37 -6.14
CA ILE A 651 -28.78 -25.96 -4.86
C ILE A 651 -29.43 -24.59 -4.98
N PHE A 652 -28.79 -23.65 -5.70
CA PHE A 652 -29.30 -22.31 -5.93
C PHE A 652 -29.23 -21.89 -7.41
N PRO A 653 -30.13 -22.41 -8.27
CA PRO A 653 -30.09 -22.13 -9.71
C PRO A 653 -30.18 -20.63 -10.04
N GLU A 654 -30.95 -19.87 -9.27
CA GLU A 654 -31.15 -18.44 -9.47
C GLU A 654 -29.99 -17.57 -8.97
N GLY A 655 -29.05 -18.15 -8.21
CA GLY A 655 -27.93 -17.44 -7.58
C GLY A 655 -27.06 -16.67 -8.57
N GLU A 656 -26.72 -17.30 -9.72
CA GLU A 656 -25.85 -16.70 -10.75
C GLU A 656 -26.39 -15.37 -11.30
N GLY A 657 -27.71 -15.22 -11.39
CA GLY A 657 -28.33 -13.98 -11.88
C GLY A 657 -28.22 -12.84 -10.85
N ILE A 658 -28.30 -13.14 -9.56
CA ILE A 658 -28.43 -12.14 -8.50
C ILE A 658 -27.11 -11.85 -7.75
N ALA A 659 -26.09 -12.70 -7.90
CA ALA A 659 -24.83 -12.64 -7.17
C ALA A 659 -24.14 -11.27 -7.28
N ASP A 660 -23.90 -10.81 -8.51
CA ASP A 660 -23.26 -9.51 -8.76
C ASP A 660 -24.13 -8.32 -8.30
N ILE A 661 -25.46 -8.43 -8.40
CA ILE A 661 -26.38 -7.38 -7.96
C ILE A 661 -26.24 -7.15 -6.45
N PHE A 662 -26.31 -8.24 -5.67
CA PHE A 662 -26.23 -8.15 -4.21
C PHE A 662 -24.84 -7.70 -3.76
N LEU A 663 -23.76 -8.17 -4.41
CA LEU A 663 -22.40 -7.74 -4.10
C LEU A 663 -22.20 -6.24 -4.37
N GLN A 664 -22.66 -5.74 -5.51
CA GLN A 664 -22.59 -4.31 -5.85
C GLN A 664 -23.44 -3.47 -4.89
N ALA A 665 -24.66 -3.91 -4.56
CA ALA A 665 -25.52 -3.21 -3.61
C ALA A 665 -24.85 -3.07 -2.23
N SER A 666 -24.21 -4.13 -1.75
CA SER A 666 -23.48 -4.12 -0.49
C SER A 666 -22.27 -3.18 -0.54
N ARG A 667 -21.41 -3.32 -1.56
CA ARG A 667 -20.20 -2.50 -1.73
C ARG A 667 -20.51 -1.01 -1.87
N ASN A 668 -21.51 -0.66 -2.69
CA ASN A 668 -21.92 0.72 -2.91
C ASN A 668 -22.57 1.35 -1.67
N CYS A 669 -23.13 0.54 -0.77
CA CYS A 669 -23.63 1.03 0.51
C CYS A 669 -22.48 1.26 1.49
N LEU A 670 -21.58 0.29 1.66
CA LEU A 670 -20.38 0.41 2.50
C LEU A 670 -19.56 1.64 2.14
N ALA A 671 -19.35 1.89 0.84
CA ALA A 671 -18.68 3.07 0.29
C ALA A 671 -19.17 4.41 0.89
N THR A 672 -20.45 4.52 1.23
CA THR A 672 -21.05 5.78 1.68
C THR A 672 -20.92 6.07 3.17
N TYR A 673 -20.52 5.08 3.96
CA TYR A 673 -20.22 5.26 5.38
C TYR A 673 -18.85 4.66 5.75
N LEU A 674 -17.98 4.44 4.77
CA LEU A 674 -16.71 3.75 4.94
C LEU A 674 -15.84 4.40 6.02
N GLU A 675 -15.77 5.72 6.05
CA GLU A 675 -15.02 6.46 7.07
C GLU A 675 -15.55 6.18 8.48
N ALA A 676 -16.88 6.21 8.68
CA ALA A 676 -17.50 5.93 9.97
C ALA A 676 -17.31 4.46 10.39
N ASP A 677 -17.37 3.52 9.44
CA ASP A 677 -17.10 2.10 9.69
C ASP A 677 -15.64 1.83 10.06
N LEU A 678 -14.68 2.56 9.46
CA LEU A 678 -13.26 2.46 9.80
C LEU A 678 -12.94 3.12 11.15
N GLU A 679 -13.65 4.19 11.53
CA GLU A 679 -13.45 4.87 12.80
C GLU A 679 -14.09 4.10 13.97
N TYR A 680 -15.23 3.44 13.76
CA TYR A 680 -15.97 2.68 14.77
C TYR A 680 -16.35 1.26 14.31
N PRO A 681 -15.37 0.40 13.98
CA PRO A 681 -15.64 -0.91 13.45
C PRO A 681 -16.25 -1.84 14.51
N ASN A 682 -17.08 -2.79 14.05
CA ASN A 682 -17.64 -3.86 14.87
C ASN A 682 -17.47 -5.22 14.17
N ALA A 683 -17.96 -6.30 14.78
CA ALA A 683 -17.82 -7.63 14.19
C ALA A 683 -18.42 -7.75 12.77
N ASN A 684 -19.51 -7.02 12.47
CA ASN A 684 -20.10 -7.01 11.13
C ASN A 684 -19.18 -6.33 10.10
N SER A 685 -18.40 -5.33 10.49
CA SER A 685 -17.42 -4.66 9.62
C SER A 685 -16.39 -5.66 9.06
N VAL A 686 -15.96 -6.62 9.90
CA VAL A 686 -15.08 -7.72 9.50
C VAL A 686 -15.83 -8.76 8.67
N ALA A 687 -17.04 -9.14 9.08
CA ALA A 687 -17.86 -10.12 8.36
C ALA A 687 -18.20 -9.69 6.92
N ILE A 688 -18.59 -8.43 6.73
CA ILE A 688 -18.91 -7.85 5.41
C ILE A 688 -17.70 -7.97 4.47
N ARG A 689 -16.52 -7.58 4.92
CA ARG A 689 -15.29 -7.67 4.12
C ARG A 689 -14.88 -9.11 3.87
N TYR A 690 -15.07 -10.00 4.85
CA TYR A 690 -14.83 -11.43 4.65
C TYR A 690 -15.74 -12.01 3.55
N PHE A 691 -17.04 -11.74 3.58
CA PHE A 691 -17.97 -12.14 2.52
C PHE A 691 -17.63 -11.52 1.16
N HIS A 692 -17.31 -10.22 1.12
CA HIS A 692 -16.87 -9.58 -0.12
C HIS A 692 -15.60 -10.25 -0.70
N SER A 693 -14.65 -10.63 0.15
CA SER A 693 -13.45 -11.36 -0.27
C SER A 693 -13.82 -12.71 -0.88
N ASN A 694 -14.66 -13.50 -0.22
CA ASN A 694 -15.10 -14.81 -0.71
C ASN A 694 -15.82 -14.71 -2.06
N CYS A 695 -16.74 -13.74 -2.18
CA CYS A 695 -17.42 -13.45 -3.44
C CYS A 695 -16.42 -13.11 -4.56
N MET A 696 -15.42 -12.27 -4.29
CA MET A 696 -14.40 -11.90 -5.28
C MET A 696 -13.47 -13.07 -5.64
N HIS A 697 -13.21 -13.95 -4.69
CA HIS A 697 -12.46 -15.18 -4.92
C HIS A 697 -13.23 -16.13 -5.83
N ALA A 698 -14.49 -16.42 -5.50
CA ALA A 698 -15.41 -17.20 -6.33
C ALA A 698 -15.61 -16.58 -7.72
N ALA A 699 -15.60 -15.25 -7.81
CA ALA A 699 -15.64 -14.50 -9.07
C ALA A 699 -14.31 -14.56 -9.86
N GLY A 700 -13.28 -15.29 -9.42
CA GLY A 700 -12.01 -15.44 -10.14
C GLY A 700 -11.16 -14.18 -10.13
N LYS A 701 -11.32 -13.33 -9.10
CA LYS A 701 -10.54 -12.09 -8.90
C LYS A 701 -9.65 -12.23 -7.64
N PRO A 702 -8.69 -13.17 -7.61
CA PRO A 702 -7.95 -13.52 -6.40
C PRO A 702 -7.16 -12.33 -5.82
N ARG A 703 -6.56 -11.47 -6.67
CA ARG A 703 -5.85 -10.27 -6.19
C ARG A 703 -6.76 -9.32 -5.42
N MET A 704 -8.00 -9.12 -5.90
CA MET A 704 -8.97 -8.25 -5.26
C MET A 704 -9.54 -8.88 -3.99
N SER A 705 -9.81 -10.20 -4.01
CA SER A 705 -10.15 -10.96 -2.81
C SER A 705 -9.11 -10.77 -1.72
N TRP A 706 -7.82 -10.93 -2.03
CA TRP A 706 -6.74 -10.75 -1.06
C TRP A 706 -6.66 -9.33 -0.49
N HIS A 707 -6.89 -8.31 -1.33
CA HIS A 707 -6.92 -6.93 -0.87
C HIS A 707 -8.01 -6.72 0.19
N ILE A 708 -9.23 -7.17 -0.11
CA ILE A 708 -10.39 -7.04 0.77
C ILE A 708 -10.20 -7.89 2.04
N PHE A 709 -9.67 -9.11 1.91
CA PHE A 709 -9.33 -9.96 3.06
C PHE A 709 -8.28 -9.30 3.97
N GLY A 710 -7.31 -8.61 3.38
CA GLY A 710 -6.33 -7.80 4.12
C GLY A 710 -6.97 -6.64 4.88
N GLU A 711 -8.06 -6.05 4.38
CA GLU A 711 -8.85 -5.08 5.18
C GLU A 711 -9.55 -5.73 6.37
N ALA A 712 -10.20 -6.88 6.17
CA ALA A 712 -10.84 -7.62 7.26
C ALA A 712 -9.84 -7.98 8.38
N THR A 713 -8.64 -8.42 7.98
CA THR A 713 -7.55 -8.77 8.89
C THR A 713 -7.05 -7.55 9.67
N ARG A 714 -6.80 -6.43 8.97
CA ARG A 714 -6.38 -5.17 9.61
C ARG A 714 -7.43 -4.64 10.59
N LEU A 715 -8.72 -4.73 10.25
CA LEU A 715 -9.79 -4.35 11.17
C LEU A 715 -9.81 -5.24 12.42
N ALA A 716 -9.66 -6.56 12.28
CA ALA A 716 -9.58 -7.46 13.43
C ALA A 716 -8.37 -7.13 14.34
N GLN A 717 -7.25 -6.70 13.75
CA GLN A 717 -6.06 -6.24 14.49
C GLN A 717 -6.30 -4.89 15.19
N VAL A 718 -6.86 -3.90 14.49
CA VAL A 718 -7.19 -2.57 15.04
C VAL A 718 -8.18 -2.69 16.21
N MET A 719 -9.15 -3.59 16.09
CA MET A 719 -10.12 -3.90 17.15
C MET A 719 -9.54 -4.78 18.26
N GLN A 720 -8.26 -5.14 18.18
CA GLN A 720 -7.55 -6.00 19.13
C GLN A 720 -8.28 -7.32 19.40
N MET A 721 -8.96 -7.89 18.39
CA MET A 721 -9.78 -9.11 18.58
C MET A 721 -8.96 -10.36 18.94
N HIS A 722 -7.63 -10.27 18.94
CA HIS A 722 -6.72 -11.32 19.42
C HIS A 722 -6.63 -11.36 20.95
N GLU A 723 -7.10 -10.31 21.65
CA GLU A 723 -7.07 -10.20 23.10
C GLU A 723 -8.45 -10.42 23.73
N GLU A 724 -8.52 -11.25 24.77
CA GLU A 724 -9.75 -11.47 25.53
C GLU A 724 -10.23 -10.18 26.24
N ASP A 725 -9.30 -9.31 26.64
CA ASP A 725 -9.60 -8.03 27.30
C ASP A 725 -10.31 -7.03 26.38
N SER A 726 -10.14 -7.16 25.06
CA SER A 726 -10.85 -6.34 24.06
C SER A 726 -12.38 -6.56 24.07
N LEU A 727 -12.85 -7.61 24.74
CA LEU A 727 -14.25 -8.00 24.85
C LEU A 727 -14.96 -7.33 26.04
N GLN A 728 -14.23 -6.68 26.94
CA GLN A 728 -14.80 -6.09 28.16
C GLN A 728 -15.80 -4.97 27.83
N GLY A 729 -16.94 -4.97 28.53
CA GLY A 729 -18.00 -3.98 28.35
C GLY A 729 -18.84 -4.16 27.09
N LEU A 730 -18.52 -5.14 26.25
CA LEU A 730 -19.34 -5.51 25.10
C LEU A 730 -20.48 -6.42 25.53
N THR A 731 -21.55 -6.37 24.77
CA THR A 731 -22.70 -7.25 24.92
C THR A 731 -22.32 -8.70 24.54
N SER A 732 -23.05 -9.73 24.99
CA SER A 732 -22.65 -11.14 24.82
C SER A 732 -22.51 -11.65 23.37
N LEU A 733 -23.41 -11.24 22.47
CA LEU A 733 -23.37 -11.59 21.04
C LEU A 733 -22.20 -10.94 20.26
N GLU A 734 -21.76 -9.72 20.59
CA GLU A 734 -20.61 -9.00 19.98
C GLU A 734 -19.35 -9.75 20.38
N VAL A 735 -19.27 -10.11 21.67
CA VAL A 735 -18.17 -10.91 22.20
C VAL A 735 -18.02 -12.19 21.39
N GLU A 736 -19.12 -12.92 21.20
CA GLU A 736 -19.11 -14.16 20.44
C GLU A 736 -18.76 -13.93 18.95
N PHE A 737 -19.27 -12.89 18.29
CA PHE A 737 -18.94 -12.62 16.89
C PHE A 737 -17.52 -12.08 16.69
N ARG A 738 -16.97 -11.30 17.61
CA ARG A 738 -15.56 -10.89 17.56
C ARG A 738 -14.64 -12.10 17.68
N ARG A 739 -14.95 -13.05 18.58
CA ARG A 739 -14.23 -14.32 18.64
C ARG A 739 -14.28 -15.06 17.30
N ARG A 740 -15.47 -15.20 16.71
CA ARG A 740 -15.62 -15.90 15.42
C ARG A 740 -14.93 -15.17 14.26
N ALA A 741 -15.04 -13.85 14.21
CA ALA A 741 -14.43 -13.00 13.19
C ALA A 741 -12.89 -13.06 13.26
N PHE A 742 -12.31 -13.00 14.46
CA PHE A 742 -10.87 -13.19 14.63
C PHE A 742 -10.43 -14.57 14.15
N TRP A 743 -11.08 -15.63 14.64
CA TRP A 743 -10.65 -16.99 14.33
C TRP A 743 -10.86 -17.37 12.86
N ILE A 744 -11.86 -16.80 12.18
CA ILE A 744 -12.01 -17.02 10.74
C ILE A 744 -10.95 -16.27 9.93
N ALA A 745 -10.60 -15.05 10.31
CA ALA A 745 -9.49 -14.31 9.71
C ALA A 745 -8.16 -15.04 9.95
N TYR A 746 -7.96 -15.59 11.15
CA TYR A 746 -6.81 -16.42 11.49
C TYR A 746 -6.70 -17.66 10.59
N ILE A 747 -7.78 -18.44 10.43
CA ILE A 747 -7.78 -19.59 9.51
C ILE A 747 -7.54 -19.14 8.07
N GLY A 748 -8.17 -18.04 7.64
CA GLY A 748 -8.02 -17.49 6.29
C GLY A 748 -6.56 -17.15 5.96
N ASP A 749 -5.86 -16.47 6.86
CA ASP A 749 -4.42 -16.17 6.73
C ASP A 749 -3.57 -17.45 6.62
N LYS A 750 -3.84 -18.45 7.47
CA LYS A 750 -3.11 -19.72 7.49
C LYS A 750 -3.33 -20.52 6.20
N SER A 751 -4.58 -20.61 5.77
CA SER A 751 -4.96 -21.28 4.53
C SER A 751 -4.33 -20.60 3.33
N ALA A 752 -4.34 -19.27 3.29
CA ALA A 752 -3.65 -18.47 2.27
C ALA A 752 -2.15 -18.78 2.21
N ALA A 753 -1.49 -18.69 3.36
CA ALA A 753 -0.06 -18.87 3.50
C ALA A 753 0.38 -20.27 3.08
N ILE A 754 -0.33 -21.29 3.56
CA ILE A 754 0.01 -22.70 3.32
C ILE A 754 -0.31 -23.12 1.88
N LEU A 755 -1.49 -22.79 1.36
CA LEU A 755 -1.91 -23.26 0.03
C LEU A 755 -1.27 -22.46 -1.11
N ASN A 756 -0.91 -21.20 -0.88
CA ASN A 756 -0.35 -20.31 -1.91
C ASN A 756 1.12 -19.92 -1.67
N ASN A 757 1.82 -20.63 -0.78
CA ASN A 757 3.22 -20.37 -0.42
C ASN A 757 3.49 -18.90 -0.06
N ARG A 758 2.62 -18.30 0.76
CA ARG A 758 2.74 -16.91 1.23
C ARG A 758 3.23 -16.86 2.69
N PRO A 759 3.74 -15.71 3.16
CA PRO A 759 4.03 -15.50 4.57
C PRO A 759 2.77 -15.65 5.43
N ILE A 760 2.90 -16.28 6.59
CA ILE A 760 1.85 -16.28 7.63
C ILE A 760 1.92 -14.90 8.29
N THR A 761 0.83 -14.15 8.31
CA THR A 761 0.80 -12.80 8.87
C THR A 761 0.27 -12.77 10.31
N ILE A 762 -0.57 -13.74 10.68
CA ILE A 762 -1.16 -13.84 12.02
C ILE A 762 -0.58 -15.07 12.74
N HIS A 763 0.36 -14.83 13.67
CA HIS A 763 0.90 -15.85 14.55
C HIS A 763 1.16 -15.31 15.96
N LYS A 764 1.51 -16.19 16.90
CA LYS A 764 1.73 -15.81 18.31
C LYS A 764 2.76 -14.68 18.50
N TYR A 765 3.79 -14.61 17.66
CA TYR A 765 4.77 -13.51 17.69
C TYR A 765 4.34 -12.24 16.95
N SER A 766 3.17 -12.22 16.29
CA SER A 766 2.62 -11.02 15.65
C SER A 766 2.04 -10.04 16.68
N PHE A 767 1.89 -10.47 17.94
CA PHE A 767 1.22 -9.72 19.00
C PHE A 767 2.06 -9.75 20.28
N ASN A 768 2.12 -8.61 20.99
CA ASN A 768 2.91 -8.46 22.22
C ASN A 768 2.45 -9.40 23.34
N SER A 769 1.14 -9.61 23.48
CA SER A 769 0.49 -10.48 24.47
C SER A 769 0.27 -11.91 23.97
N GLY A 770 0.64 -12.19 22.70
CA GLY A 770 0.23 -13.40 22.00
C GLY A 770 -1.25 -13.39 21.61
N ILE A 771 -1.83 -14.57 21.39
CA ILE A 771 -3.26 -14.74 21.10
C ILE A 771 -3.90 -15.24 22.39
N THR A 772 -4.68 -14.39 23.07
CA THR A 772 -5.33 -14.73 24.35
C THR A 772 -6.83 -14.97 24.19
N ILE A 773 -7.41 -14.54 23.07
CA ILE A 773 -8.83 -14.73 22.75
C ILE A 773 -9.24 -16.21 22.78
N GLY A 774 -10.32 -16.50 23.49
CA GLY A 774 -10.89 -17.85 23.59
C GLY A 774 -11.55 -18.34 22.31
N TYR A 775 -11.76 -19.65 22.21
CA TYR A 775 -12.56 -20.21 21.11
C TYR A 775 -14.03 -19.80 21.22
N PRO A 776 -14.74 -19.69 20.08
CA PRO A 776 -16.19 -19.47 20.05
C PRO A 776 -16.95 -20.46 20.92
N THR A 777 -17.95 -19.97 21.65
CA THR A 777 -18.69 -20.74 22.65
C THR A 777 -20.01 -21.31 22.12
N GLY A 778 -20.53 -20.79 21.00
CA GLY A 778 -21.70 -21.34 20.30
C GLY A 778 -23.05 -20.99 20.92
N ILE A 779 -23.18 -19.79 21.50
CA ILE A 779 -24.34 -19.25 22.27
C ILE A 779 -25.72 -19.22 21.55
N GLU A 780 -25.93 -19.85 20.40
CA GLU A 780 -27.10 -19.51 19.58
C GLU A 780 -28.46 -20.01 20.04
N ASP A 781 -29.41 -19.09 19.92
CA ASP A 781 -30.87 -19.26 19.85
C ASP A 781 -31.64 -19.45 21.16
N GLU A 782 -31.10 -19.06 22.31
CA GLU A 782 -31.98 -18.77 23.45
C GLU A 782 -32.64 -17.40 23.24
N THR A 783 -33.95 -17.40 22.95
CA THR A 783 -34.83 -16.27 23.29
C THR A 783 -34.37 -15.71 24.63
N ILE A 784 -34.01 -14.43 24.69
CA ILE A 784 -33.59 -13.73 25.90
C ILE A 784 -34.66 -13.98 26.98
N VAL A 785 -34.43 -14.97 27.85
CA VAL A 785 -35.33 -15.27 28.95
C VAL A 785 -35.03 -14.24 30.04
N THR A 786 -36.01 -13.37 30.25
CA THR A 786 -36.11 -12.43 31.38
C THR A 786 -35.65 -13.10 32.70
N PRO A 787 -34.88 -12.40 33.57
CA PRO A 787 -34.40 -12.97 34.82
C PRO A 787 -35.58 -13.39 35.72
N GLY A 788 -35.75 -14.70 35.92
CA GLY A 788 -36.81 -15.26 36.76
C GLY A 788 -37.23 -16.72 36.50
N SER A 789 -36.74 -17.37 35.43
CA SER A 789 -37.14 -18.74 35.08
C SER A 789 -36.14 -19.79 35.59
N ALA A 790 -36.65 -20.82 36.23
CA ALA A 790 -35.91 -21.83 36.97
C ALA A 790 -35.11 -22.82 36.10
N VAL A 791 -33.92 -23.20 36.63
CA VAL A 791 -33.08 -24.41 36.45
C VAL A 791 -32.94 -24.98 35.03
N PRO A 792 -31.72 -25.03 34.45
CA PRO A 792 -31.45 -25.80 33.25
C PRO A 792 -31.38 -27.31 33.59
N ASP A 793 -32.22 -28.11 32.93
CA ASP A 793 -32.13 -29.57 32.93
C ASP A 793 -30.84 -30.05 32.27
N ALA A 794 -30.25 -31.12 32.82
CA ALA A 794 -28.97 -31.71 32.43
C ALA A 794 -28.97 -32.49 31.09
N GLU A 795 -29.95 -32.25 30.21
CA GLU A 795 -30.07 -32.88 28.87
C GLU A 795 -29.87 -31.91 27.69
N SER A 796 -29.39 -30.67 27.91
CA SER A 796 -29.21 -29.66 26.86
C SER A 796 -27.90 -29.78 26.03
N THR A 797 -27.12 -30.84 26.20
CA THR A 797 -25.77 -31.06 25.62
C THR A 797 -25.73 -31.25 24.09
N GLN A 798 -26.82 -30.98 23.36
CA GLN A 798 -27.04 -31.46 21.99
C GLN A 798 -27.04 -30.40 20.88
N LYS A 799 -26.58 -29.16 21.12
CA LYS A 799 -26.82 -28.03 20.19
C LYS A 799 -25.61 -27.15 19.81
N SER A 800 -24.38 -27.62 19.87
CA SER A 800 -23.24 -26.76 19.48
C SER A 800 -22.82 -26.96 18.02
N PHE A 801 -23.48 -26.25 17.11
CA PHE A 801 -23.10 -26.19 15.69
C PHE A 801 -21.71 -25.56 15.49
N ILE A 802 -21.11 -24.91 16.50
CA ILE A 802 -19.76 -24.33 16.42
C ILE A 802 -18.65 -25.38 16.61
N ALA A 803 -18.98 -26.60 17.05
CA ALA A 803 -17.99 -27.62 17.39
C ALA A 803 -17.06 -27.97 16.21
N GLY A 804 -17.62 -28.09 15.00
CA GLY A 804 -16.85 -28.34 13.79
C GLY A 804 -15.97 -27.17 13.37
N PHE A 805 -16.48 -25.93 13.52
CA PHE A 805 -15.70 -24.72 13.32
C PHE A 805 -14.49 -24.65 14.28
N ASN A 806 -14.72 -24.90 15.57
CA ASN A 806 -13.65 -24.94 16.58
C ASN A 806 -12.64 -26.07 16.35
N ALA A 807 -13.09 -27.24 15.89
CA ALA A 807 -12.20 -28.32 15.51
C ALA A 807 -11.29 -27.91 14.34
N ASN A 808 -11.83 -27.20 13.36
CA ASN A 808 -11.05 -26.66 12.25
C ASN A 808 -10.03 -25.61 12.75
N ILE A 809 -10.41 -24.71 13.66
CA ILE A 809 -9.48 -23.74 14.26
C ILE A 809 -8.29 -24.46 14.91
N ARG A 810 -8.56 -25.44 15.79
CA ARG A 810 -7.51 -26.20 16.48
C ARG A 810 -6.57 -26.92 15.51
N LEU A 811 -7.14 -27.48 14.44
CA LEU A 811 -6.38 -28.17 13.41
C LEU A 811 -5.42 -27.23 12.66
N TRP A 812 -5.90 -26.06 12.21
CA TRP A 812 -5.05 -25.07 11.52
C TRP A 812 -4.04 -24.41 12.45
N GLN A 813 -4.41 -24.17 13.71
CA GLN A 813 -3.51 -23.64 14.72
C GLN A 813 -2.35 -24.60 14.99
N SER A 814 -2.64 -25.85 15.35
CA SER A 814 -1.62 -26.85 15.65
C SER A 814 -0.69 -27.12 14.46
N ALA A 815 -1.24 -27.24 13.25
CA ALA A 815 -0.43 -27.39 12.04
C ALA A 815 0.50 -26.19 11.81
N SER A 816 -0.01 -24.97 11.97
CA SER A 816 0.81 -23.79 11.74
C SER A 816 1.84 -23.55 12.82
N ASP A 817 1.57 -23.89 14.08
CA ASP A 817 2.57 -23.77 15.15
C ASP A 817 3.74 -24.71 14.88
N LEU A 818 3.47 -25.93 14.39
CA LEU A 818 4.50 -26.86 13.91
C LEU A 818 5.29 -26.27 12.73
N LEU A 819 4.60 -25.82 11.68
CA LEU A 819 5.26 -25.27 10.47
C LEU A 819 6.07 -24.01 10.75
N LEU A 820 5.59 -23.15 11.66
CA LEU A 820 6.31 -21.94 12.08
C LEU A 820 7.58 -22.32 12.87
N GLU A 821 7.49 -23.31 13.76
CA GLU A 821 8.64 -23.80 14.50
C GLU A 821 9.72 -24.36 13.55
N MET A 822 9.33 -25.20 12.59
CA MET A 822 10.24 -25.72 11.56
C MET A 822 10.94 -24.59 10.79
N ARG A 823 10.20 -23.53 10.44
CA ARG A 823 10.73 -22.36 9.74
C ARG A 823 11.73 -21.59 10.60
N LEU A 824 11.46 -21.38 11.88
CA LEU A 824 12.35 -20.68 12.80
C LEU A 824 13.66 -21.45 13.00
N LEU A 825 13.59 -22.78 13.10
CA LEU A 825 14.78 -23.63 13.20
C LEU A 825 15.62 -23.59 11.91
N ASP A 826 14.99 -23.52 10.73
CA ASP A 826 15.71 -23.39 9.45
C ASP A 826 16.36 -22.01 9.30
N SER A 827 15.71 -20.93 9.75
CA SER A 827 16.29 -19.58 9.69
C SER A 827 17.52 -19.42 10.60
N HIS A 828 17.55 -20.08 11.75
CA HIS A 828 18.69 -20.05 12.67
C HIS A 828 19.92 -20.81 12.13
N LYS A 829 19.72 -21.79 11.23
CA LYS A 829 20.79 -22.62 10.67
C LYS A 829 21.37 -22.06 9.37
N ASN A 830 20.62 -21.25 8.62
CA ASN A 830 21.01 -20.72 7.30
C ASN A 830 21.85 -19.43 7.33
N GLY A 831 22.45 -19.08 8.47
CA GLY A 831 23.49 -18.04 8.55
C GLY A 831 24.83 -18.42 7.89
N ASN A 832 24.99 -19.64 7.36
CA ASN A 832 26.21 -20.13 6.69
C ASN A 832 25.86 -21.06 5.51
N LEU A 833 26.61 -20.96 4.41
CA LEU A 833 26.54 -21.75 3.15
C LEU A 833 26.86 -23.26 3.32
N LEU A 834 26.36 -23.92 4.36
CA LEU A 834 26.55 -25.35 4.64
C LEU A 834 25.30 -26.17 4.28
N PRO A 835 25.45 -27.47 3.92
CA PRO A 835 24.31 -28.35 3.66
C PRO A 835 23.41 -28.47 4.90
N ARG A 836 22.08 -28.47 4.68
CA ARG A 836 21.05 -28.57 5.74
C ARG A 836 21.35 -29.70 6.72
N GLN A 837 21.72 -29.34 7.94
CA GLN A 837 21.99 -30.29 9.02
C GLN A 837 20.67 -30.78 9.64
N PRO A 838 20.58 -32.07 10.01
CA PRO A 838 19.40 -32.60 10.70
C PRO A 838 19.14 -31.87 12.03
N PRO A 839 17.91 -31.92 12.55
CA PRO A 839 17.59 -31.37 13.86
C PRO A 839 18.42 -32.03 14.98
N THR A 840 18.78 -31.24 15.98
CA THR A 840 19.35 -31.72 17.24
C THR A 840 18.29 -32.51 18.01
N ALA A 841 18.70 -33.33 18.99
CA ALA A 841 17.77 -34.12 19.79
C ALA A 841 16.70 -33.26 20.51
N GLU A 842 17.06 -32.05 20.94
CA GLU A 842 16.16 -31.10 21.59
C GLU A 842 15.16 -30.47 20.59
N GLU A 843 15.64 -30.11 19.40
CA GLU A 843 14.78 -29.63 18.30
C GLU A 843 13.79 -30.72 17.85
N SER A 844 14.25 -31.96 17.69
CA SER A 844 13.39 -33.10 17.39
C SER A 844 12.33 -33.32 18.46
N GLN A 845 12.69 -33.25 19.75
CA GLN A 845 11.71 -33.39 20.84
C GLN A 845 10.62 -32.31 20.79
N ARG A 846 10.98 -31.07 20.45
CA ARG A 846 10.01 -29.96 20.29
C ARG A 846 9.10 -30.19 19.09
N LEU A 847 9.65 -30.59 17.95
CA LEU A 847 8.89 -30.88 16.73
C LEU A 847 7.97 -32.09 16.91
N ASP A 848 8.44 -33.16 17.56
CA ASP A 848 7.64 -34.33 17.92
C ASP A 848 6.46 -33.93 18.81
N HIS A 849 6.68 -33.08 19.81
CA HIS A 849 5.61 -32.60 20.68
C HIS A 849 4.53 -31.84 19.91
N LEU A 850 4.92 -30.90 19.03
CA LEU A 850 3.98 -30.14 18.19
C LEU A 850 3.27 -31.04 17.18
N TYR A 851 3.97 -32.04 16.61
CA TYR A 851 3.37 -33.01 15.71
C TYR A 851 2.34 -33.90 16.41
N VAL A 852 2.60 -34.34 17.66
CA VAL A 852 1.61 -35.07 18.46
C VAL A 852 0.37 -34.21 18.69
N LEU A 853 0.54 -32.93 19.08
CA LEU A 853 -0.60 -32.02 19.26
C LEU A 853 -1.44 -31.86 18.00
N PHE A 854 -0.80 -31.79 16.82
CA PHE A 854 -1.50 -31.80 15.53
C PHE A 854 -2.19 -33.14 15.25
N ALA A 855 -1.49 -34.26 15.45
CA ALA A 855 -2.01 -35.60 15.14
C ALA A 855 -3.22 -35.98 16.00
N THR A 856 -3.26 -35.52 17.25
CA THR A 856 -4.35 -35.76 18.20
C THR A 856 -5.36 -34.62 18.26
N SER A 857 -5.27 -33.60 17.39
CA SER A 857 -6.08 -32.37 17.50
C SER A 857 -7.58 -32.59 17.31
N LEU A 858 -7.96 -33.77 16.81
CA LEU A 858 -9.32 -34.17 16.48
C LEU A 858 -9.81 -35.40 17.28
N ASP A 859 -9.02 -35.92 18.21
CA ASP A 859 -9.36 -37.14 18.96
C ASP A 859 -10.59 -36.94 19.86
N ASP A 860 -10.75 -35.73 20.41
CA ASP A 860 -11.87 -35.33 21.25
C ASP A 860 -13.09 -34.82 20.45
N LEU A 861 -13.17 -35.13 19.15
CA LEU A 861 -14.31 -34.74 18.33
C LEU A 861 -15.62 -35.38 18.87
N PRO A 862 -16.70 -34.59 19.01
CA PRO A 862 -18.01 -35.12 19.34
C PRO A 862 -18.45 -36.19 18.36
N SER A 863 -19.18 -37.20 18.84
CA SER A 863 -19.53 -38.39 18.04
C SER A 863 -20.23 -38.03 16.71
N PHE A 864 -21.06 -36.97 16.69
CA PHE A 864 -21.76 -36.50 15.50
C PHE A 864 -20.86 -35.86 14.42
N LEU A 865 -19.61 -35.55 14.74
CA LEU A 865 -18.57 -35.09 13.80
C LEU A 865 -17.52 -36.18 13.50
N GLN A 866 -17.58 -37.33 14.17
CA GLN A 866 -16.68 -38.45 13.89
C GLN A 866 -17.02 -39.08 12.54
N TYR A 867 -15.98 -39.33 11.74
CA TYR A 867 -16.09 -39.81 10.36
C TYR A 867 -16.98 -41.05 10.19
N ASP A 868 -16.81 -42.08 11.03
CA ASP A 868 -17.58 -43.32 10.90
C ASP A 868 -19.09 -43.11 11.13
N GLN A 869 -19.47 -42.17 12.00
CA GLN A 869 -20.85 -41.84 12.31
C GLN A 869 -21.49 -40.95 11.22
N LEU A 870 -20.70 -40.12 10.54
CA LEU A 870 -21.11 -39.41 9.32
C LEU A 870 -21.55 -40.39 8.23
N MET A 871 -20.78 -41.45 8.04
CA MET A 871 -20.98 -42.42 6.97
C MET A 871 -22.21 -43.30 7.14
N SER A 872 -22.59 -43.58 8.39
CA SER A 872 -23.88 -44.21 8.68
C SER A 872 -25.08 -43.29 8.40
N ASN A 873 -24.90 -41.97 8.44
CA ASN A 873 -25.99 -41.00 8.29
C ASN A 873 -26.13 -40.44 6.87
N ALA A 874 -25.03 -40.32 6.12
CA ALA A 874 -24.99 -39.87 4.72
C ALA A 874 -25.68 -40.84 3.74
N ASN A 875 -25.75 -42.14 4.08
CA ASN A 875 -26.42 -43.18 3.28
C ASN A 875 -27.97 -43.14 3.34
N LYS A 876 -28.58 -42.14 3.99
CA LYS A 876 -30.03 -41.93 4.03
C LYS A 876 -30.42 -40.90 2.95
N ASP A 877 -31.50 -41.15 2.21
CA ASP A 877 -32.00 -40.29 1.11
C ASP A 877 -31.88 -38.78 1.42
N ASN A 878 -31.17 -38.04 0.56
CA ASN A 878 -30.88 -36.60 0.69
C ASN A 878 -32.12 -35.73 1.01
N LYS A 879 -33.31 -36.12 0.56
CA LYS A 879 -34.57 -35.40 0.79
C LYS A 879 -35.13 -35.53 2.23
N ARG A 880 -34.54 -36.36 3.09
CA ARG A 880 -35.02 -36.63 4.46
C ARG A 880 -34.03 -36.25 5.56
N LEU A 881 -32.87 -35.67 5.23
CA LEU A 881 -31.89 -35.25 6.23
C LEU A 881 -32.37 -33.98 6.95
N SER A 882 -32.25 -33.97 8.27
CA SER A 882 -32.54 -32.76 9.07
C SER A 882 -31.50 -31.66 8.78
N ARG A 883 -31.89 -30.38 8.94
CA ARG A 883 -30.96 -29.22 8.83
C ARG A 883 -29.68 -29.46 9.63
N LEU A 884 -29.82 -29.83 10.90
CA LEU A 884 -28.69 -30.11 11.80
C LEU A 884 -27.76 -31.21 11.25
N THR A 885 -28.31 -32.27 10.67
CA THR A 885 -27.50 -33.33 10.04
C THR A 885 -26.71 -32.81 8.85
N LYS A 886 -27.30 -31.94 8.01
CA LYS A 886 -26.58 -31.31 6.90
C LYS A 886 -25.42 -30.46 7.40
N LEU A 887 -25.63 -29.63 8.43
CA LEU A 887 -24.58 -28.79 9.00
C LEU A 887 -23.39 -29.63 9.49
N HIS A 888 -23.65 -30.71 10.23
CA HIS A 888 -22.58 -31.61 10.70
C HIS A 888 -21.82 -32.28 9.56
N ILE A 889 -22.53 -32.68 8.49
CA ILE A 889 -21.90 -33.29 7.32
C ILE A 889 -20.93 -32.31 6.64
N ILE A 890 -21.36 -31.06 6.45
CA ILE A 890 -20.56 -30.00 5.82
C ILE A 890 -19.30 -29.71 6.65
N GLN A 891 -19.43 -29.62 7.97
CA GLN A 891 -18.31 -29.34 8.87
C GLN A 891 -17.29 -30.47 8.87
N ALA A 892 -17.74 -31.71 8.99
CA ALA A 892 -16.81 -32.82 9.01
C ALA A 892 -16.12 -33.00 7.66
N ALA A 893 -16.82 -32.80 6.54
CA ALA A 893 -16.17 -32.77 5.22
C ALA A 893 -15.03 -31.73 5.19
N ASN A 894 -15.27 -30.51 5.68
CA ASN A 894 -14.24 -29.47 5.76
C ASN A 894 -13.05 -29.89 6.64
N VAL A 895 -13.32 -30.40 7.84
CA VAL A 895 -12.32 -30.78 8.84
C VAL A 895 -11.44 -31.91 8.33
N TYR A 896 -12.03 -33.00 7.81
CA TYR A 896 -11.26 -34.16 7.36
C TYR A 896 -10.50 -33.88 6.05
N VAL A 897 -11.07 -33.11 5.11
CA VAL A 897 -10.31 -32.67 3.91
C VAL A 897 -9.12 -31.79 4.32
N SER A 898 -9.34 -30.87 5.27
CA SER A 898 -8.26 -30.01 5.80
C SER A 898 -7.19 -30.83 6.53
N LEU A 899 -7.59 -31.85 7.30
CA LEU A 899 -6.66 -32.74 8.03
C LEU A 899 -5.69 -33.43 7.06
N HIS A 900 -6.22 -34.06 6.01
CA HIS A 900 -5.38 -34.78 5.06
C HIS A 900 -4.51 -33.83 4.22
N CYS A 901 -5.03 -32.66 3.87
CA CYS A 901 -4.23 -31.61 3.22
C CYS A 901 -3.06 -31.18 4.10
N LEU A 902 -3.31 -30.86 5.37
CA LEU A 902 -2.27 -30.43 6.30
C LEU A 902 -1.28 -31.56 6.63
N LYS A 903 -1.74 -32.81 6.74
CA LYS A 903 -0.86 -33.98 6.86
C LYS A 903 0.10 -34.08 5.68
N MET A 904 -0.39 -33.85 4.45
CA MET A 904 0.45 -33.85 3.25
C MET A 904 1.51 -32.74 3.33
N VAL A 905 1.09 -31.50 3.61
CA VAL A 905 1.99 -30.34 3.73
C VAL A 905 3.06 -30.57 4.78
N ILE A 906 2.68 -31.02 5.98
CA ILE A 906 3.62 -31.30 7.08
C ILE A 906 4.59 -32.41 6.69
N THR A 907 4.11 -33.46 6.02
CA THR A 907 4.96 -34.56 5.54
C THR A 907 6.00 -34.06 4.52
N GLN A 908 5.59 -33.22 3.57
CA GLN A 908 6.50 -32.58 2.61
C GLN A 908 7.51 -31.66 3.32
N LYS A 909 7.08 -30.88 4.31
CA LYS A 909 8.01 -30.02 5.06
C LYS A 909 9.00 -30.80 5.92
N PHE A 910 8.62 -31.94 6.49
CA PHE A 910 9.56 -32.79 7.22
C PHE A 910 10.61 -33.40 6.29
N GLU A 911 10.24 -33.73 5.06
CA GLU A 911 11.18 -34.16 4.02
C GLU A 911 12.16 -33.04 3.65
N GLU A 912 11.65 -31.84 3.34
CA GLU A 912 12.48 -30.67 3.01
C GLU A 912 13.44 -30.29 4.15
N PHE A 913 13.02 -30.50 5.40
CA PHE A 913 13.79 -30.21 6.61
C PHE A 913 14.77 -31.33 7.00
N ASN A 914 14.88 -32.41 6.22
CA ASN A 914 15.70 -33.60 6.54
C ASN A 914 15.42 -34.13 7.96
N TYR A 915 14.15 -34.12 8.37
CA TYR A 915 13.76 -34.51 9.73
C TYR A 915 13.99 -35.99 10.00
N TYR A 916 13.65 -36.83 9.01
CA TYR A 916 13.89 -38.26 9.09
C TYR A 916 15.36 -38.56 8.72
N PRO A 917 16.02 -39.54 9.38
CA PRO A 917 17.31 -40.05 8.92
C PRO A 917 17.20 -40.48 7.44
N PRO A 918 18.31 -40.64 6.70
CA PRO A 918 18.28 -41.19 5.33
C PRO A 918 17.75 -42.64 5.36
N ALA A 919 16.43 -42.76 5.44
CA ALA A 919 15.65 -43.96 5.30
C ALA A 919 15.49 -44.24 3.80
N PRO A 920 15.15 -45.47 3.39
CA PRO A 920 14.80 -45.73 2.00
C PRO A 920 13.65 -44.81 1.61
N ASN A 921 13.82 -44.00 0.56
CA ASN A 921 12.83 -43.07 -0.01
C ASN A 921 11.41 -43.67 -0.13
N GLU A 922 11.29 -45.00 -0.20
CA GLU A 922 10.03 -45.73 -0.31
C GLU A 922 9.08 -45.61 0.89
N MET A 923 9.55 -45.43 2.13
CA MET A 923 8.65 -45.35 3.30
C MET A 923 7.92 -44.00 3.38
N LEU A 924 8.62 -42.91 3.08
CA LEU A 924 8.01 -41.59 3.01
C LEU A 924 7.07 -41.49 1.81
N LEU A 925 7.47 -42.10 0.68
CA LEU A 925 6.61 -42.22 -0.50
C LEU A 925 5.32 -42.97 -0.18
N LEU A 926 5.42 -44.07 0.57
CA LEU A 926 4.27 -44.84 1.04
C LEU A 926 3.33 -43.97 1.88
N GLN A 927 3.86 -43.23 2.87
CA GLN A 927 3.08 -42.31 3.70
C GLN A 927 2.32 -41.25 2.88
N LYS A 928 2.98 -40.59 1.93
CA LYS A 928 2.33 -39.62 1.03
C LYS A 928 1.18 -40.28 0.23
N THR A 929 1.40 -41.48 -0.32
CA THR A 929 0.33 -42.20 -1.04
C THR A 929 -0.81 -42.67 -0.13
N ASP A 930 -0.53 -43.00 1.13
CA ASP A 930 -1.57 -43.38 2.08
C ASP A 930 -2.41 -42.17 2.52
N ILE A 931 -1.79 -41.00 2.74
CA ILE A 931 -2.51 -39.74 2.98
C ILE A 931 -3.47 -39.42 1.83
N ALA A 932 -3.00 -39.56 0.58
CA ALA A 932 -3.83 -39.33 -0.60
C ALA A 932 -5.01 -40.31 -0.69
N ARG A 933 -4.80 -41.59 -0.35
CA ARG A 933 -5.88 -42.59 -0.30
C ARG A 933 -6.88 -42.34 0.80
N ASP A 934 -6.42 -41.92 1.97
CA ASP A 934 -7.32 -41.58 3.07
C ASP A 934 -8.18 -40.36 2.71
N LEU A 935 -7.60 -39.33 2.07
CA LEU A 935 -8.38 -38.22 1.51
C LEU A 935 -9.42 -38.75 0.50
N LEU A 936 -9.01 -39.61 -0.44
CA LEU A 936 -9.92 -40.19 -1.43
C LEU A 936 -11.07 -40.95 -0.79
N ARG A 937 -10.80 -41.66 0.31
CA ARG A 937 -11.84 -42.30 1.11
C ARG A 937 -12.80 -41.24 1.64
N VAL A 938 -12.30 -40.20 2.32
CA VAL A 938 -13.10 -39.08 2.85
C VAL A 938 -14.01 -38.48 1.77
N ILE A 939 -13.45 -38.18 0.60
CA ILE A 939 -14.17 -37.54 -0.50
C ILE A 939 -15.22 -38.45 -1.12
N ARG A 940 -14.93 -39.75 -1.32
CA ARG A 940 -15.91 -40.70 -1.90
C ARG A 940 -17.09 -40.96 -0.98
N ASP A 941 -16.81 -40.95 0.31
CA ASP A 941 -17.71 -41.29 1.38
C ASP A 941 -18.61 -40.08 1.74
N ALA A 942 -18.10 -38.85 1.61
CA ALA A 942 -18.90 -37.64 1.80
C ALA A 942 -19.97 -37.46 0.69
N PRO A 943 -21.20 -37.02 1.01
CA PRO A 943 -22.14 -36.57 0.00
C PRO A 943 -21.51 -35.50 -0.89
N PHE A 944 -21.59 -35.67 -2.21
CA PHE A 944 -20.88 -34.81 -3.15
C PHE A 944 -21.23 -33.33 -3.00
N TRP A 945 -22.50 -33.02 -2.73
CA TRP A 945 -22.96 -31.65 -2.48
C TRP A 945 -22.23 -31.01 -1.28
N ALA A 946 -21.92 -31.76 -0.22
CA ALA A 946 -21.23 -31.22 0.94
C ALA A 946 -19.79 -30.80 0.61
N LEU A 947 -19.15 -31.49 -0.35
CA LEU A 947 -17.85 -31.10 -0.88
C LEU A 947 -17.96 -29.85 -1.75
N GLN A 948 -19.00 -29.74 -2.58
CA GLN A 948 -19.25 -28.57 -3.42
C GLN A 948 -19.49 -27.31 -2.58
N ILE A 949 -20.23 -27.40 -1.46
CA ILE A 949 -20.49 -26.27 -0.55
C ILE A 949 -19.20 -25.72 0.09
N ASN A 950 -18.18 -26.55 0.29
CA ASN A 950 -16.89 -26.09 0.80
C ASN A 950 -16.11 -25.24 -0.22
N GLY A 951 -16.61 -25.14 -1.47
CA GLY A 951 -16.19 -24.15 -2.46
C GLY A 951 -14.74 -24.30 -2.92
N GLU A 952 -14.21 -23.19 -3.45
CA GLU A 952 -12.85 -23.08 -3.98
C GLU A 952 -11.75 -23.48 -2.96
N PRO A 953 -11.84 -23.15 -1.66
CA PRO A 953 -10.85 -23.60 -0.68
C PRO A 953 -10.74 -25.14 -0.57
N CYS A 954 -11.84 -25.87 -0.80
CA CYS A 954 -11.81 -27.34 -0.87
C CYS A 954 -11.03 -27.82 -2.09
N VAL A 955 -11.31 -27.20 -3.24
CA VAL A 955 -10.67 -27.50 -4.52
C VAL A 955 -9.16 -27.28 -4.46
N GLU A 956 -8.71 -26.18 -3.85
CA GLU A 956 -7.28 -25.90 -3.64
C GLU A 956 -6.58 -26.97 -2.78
N LYS A 957 -7.21 -27.40 -1.67
CA LYS A 957 -6.68 -28.47 -0.80
C LYS A 957 -6.54 -29.81 -1.55
N ILE A 958 -7.53 -30.16 -2.38
CA ILE A 958 -7.52 -31.38 -3.19
C ILE A 958 -6.44 -31.29 -4.28
N ARG A 959 -6.30 -30.12 -4.92
CA ARG A 959 -5.26 -29.87 -5.94
C ARG A 959 -3.86 -29.99 -5.38
N LEU A 960 -3.61 -29.52 -4.16
CA LEU A 960 -2.31 -29.66 -3.51
C LEU A 960 -1.90 -31.14 -3.39
N ILE A 961 -2.84 -32.00 -2.97
CA ILE A 961 -2.57 -33.44 -2.90
C ILE A 961 -2.40 -34.05 -4.30
N GLY A 962 -3.18 -33.61 -5.29
CA GLY A 962 -2.99 -33.99 -6.69
C GLY A 962 -1.61 -33.62 -7.24
N ALA A 963 -1.11 -32.43 -6.93
CA ALA A 963 0.23 -31.98 -7.30
C ALA A 963 1.32 -32.84 -6.65
N CYS A 964 1.16 -33.24 -5.39
CA CYS A 964 2.07 -34.18 -4.74
C CYS A 964 2.06 -35.56 -5.41
N LEU A 965 0.90 -36.08 -5.83
CA LEU A 965 0.85 -37.34 -6.58
C LEU A 965 1.53 -37.23 -7.95
N LEU A 966 1.37 -36.10 -8.65
CA LEU A 966 2.06 -35.84 -9.91
C LEU A 966 3.58 -35.87 -9.74
N GLU A 967 4.09 -35.22 -8.69
CA GLU A 967 5.51 -35.22 -8.34
C GLU A 967 6.04 -36.65 -8.11
N ILE A 968 5.28 -37.48 -7.37
CA ILE A 968 5.61 -38.90 -7.15
C ILE A 968 5.68 -39.68 -8.47
N ILE A 969 4.75 -39.42 -9.39
CA ILE A 969 4.71 -40.10 -10.67
C ILE A 969 5.95 -39.78 -11.51
N ASP A 970 6.35 -38.51 -11.53
CA ASP A 970 7.48 -37.98 -12.31
C ASP A 970 8.84 -38.43 -11.73
N GLN A 971 9.02 -38.32 -10.41
CA GLN A 971 10.32 -38.56 -9.78
C GLN A 971 10.60 -40.05 -9.48
N HIS A 972 9.57 -40.91 -9.45
CA HIS A 972 9.69 -42.32 -9.02
C HIS A 972 9.02 -43.31 -9.98
N GLU A 973 9.16 -43.13 -11.30
CA GLU A 973 8.50 -43.94 -12.33
C GLU A 973 8.66 -45.47 -12.16
N ALA A 974 9.80 -45.93 -11.65
CA ALA A 974 10.11 -47.35 -11.46
C ALA A 974 9.50 -47.97 -10.19
N SER A 975 8.92 -47.16 -9.29
CA SER A 975 8.34 -47.65 -8.03
C SER A 975 6.92 -48.19 -8.25
N PRO A 976 6.53 -49.31 -7.60
CA PRO A 976 5.12 -49.75 -7.55
C PRO A 976 4.16 -48.69 -7.00
N LEU A 977 4.68 -47.75 -6.19
CA LEU A 977 3.91 -46.63 -5.64
C LEU A 977 3.58 -45.56 -6.69
N SER A 978 4.35 -45.46 -7.79
CA SER A 978 4.00 -44.59 -8.93
C SER A 978 2.73 -45.08 -9.64
N ALA A 979 2.56 -46.39 -9.80
CA ALA A 979 1.32 -46.96 -10.35
C ALA A 979 0.10 -46.69 -9.45
N ARG A 980 0.28 -46.77 -8.12
CA ARG A 980 -0.72 -46.36 -7.13
C ARG A 980 -1.08 -44.88 -7.27
N ALA A 981 -0.08 -44.00 -7.32
CA ALA A 981 -0.26 -42.57 -7.47
C ALA A 981 -1.00 -42.21 -8.77
N ARG A 982 -0.70 -42.86 -9.91
CA ARG A 982 -1.43 -42.65 -11.18
C ARG A 982 -2.93 -42.97 -11.06
N ASN A 983 -3.27 -44.09 -10.42
CA ASN A 983 -4.66 -44.49 -10.22
C ASN A 983 -5.39 -43.52 -9.29
N ASP A 984 -4.76 -43.15 -8.18
CA ASP A 984 -5.34 -42.25 -7.18
C ASP A 984 -5.50 -40.82 -7.75
N LEU A 985 -4.52 -40.33 -8.53
CA LEU A 985 -4.59 -39.04 -9.24
C LEU A 985 -5.73 -38.99 -10.26
N SER A 986 -5.91 -40.07 -11.04
CA SER A 986 -7.01 -40.14 -12.03
C SER A 986 -8.38 -39.96 -11.37
N VAL A 987 -8.59 -40.56 -10.20
CA VAL A 987 -9.81 -40.40 -9.41
C VAL A 987 -9.95 -38.97 -8.89
N LEU A 988 -8.86 -38.35 -8.40
CA LEU A 988 -8.89 -36.96 -7.94
C LEU A 988 -9.24 -36.00 -9.08
N LEU A 989 -8.71 -36.23 -10.29
CA LEU A 989 -9.03 -35.40 -11.45
C LEU A 989 -10.50 -35.52 -11.86
N ASP A 990 -11.09 -36.73 -11.86
CA ASP A 990 -12.54 -36.91 -12.08
C ASP A 990 -13.35 -36.09 -11.07
N ILE A 991 -12.99 -36.18 -9.80
CA ILE A 991 -13.69 -35.45 -8.73
C ILE A 991 -13.53 -33.94 -8.92
N LEU A 992 -12.31 -33.45 -9.17
CA LEU A 992 -12.03 -32.04 -9.41
C LEU A 992 -12.87 -31.51 -10.58
N THR A 993 -12.94 -32.21 -11.71
CA THR A 993 -13.74 -31.77 -12.88
C THR A 993 -15.24 -31.65 -12.60
N ARG A 994 -15.74 -32.38 -11.59
CA ARG A 994 -17.15 -32.39 -11.18
C ARG A 994 -17.47 -31.37 -10.09
N LEU A 995 -16.48 -30.89 -9.33
CA LEU A 995 -16.67 -29.81 -8.38
C LEU A 995 -17.00 -28.53 -9.16
N ASP A 996 -18.05 -27.82 -8.76
CA ASP A 996 -18.55 -26.65 -9.49
C ASP A 996 -17.70 -25.42 -9.12
N SER A 997 -16.53 -25.32 -9.75
CA SER A 997 -15.53 -24.29 -9.45
C SER A 997 -14.89 -23.73 -10.72
N LYS A 998 -14.38 -22.49 -10.69
CA LYS A 998 -13.70 -21.87 -11.86
C LYS A 998 -12.43 -22.61 -12.22
N ALA A 999 -11.77 -23.12 -11.20
CA ALA A 999 -10.69 -24.08 -11.29
C ALA A 999 -11.06 -25.30 -12.14
N SER A 1000 -12.23 -25.88 -11.88
CA SER A 1000 -12.78 -27.01 -12.61
C SER A 1000 -13.25 -26.62 -14.01
N ASP A 1001 -13.80 -25.43 -14.21
CA ASP A 1001 -14.13 -24.90 -15.55
C ASP A 1001 -12.89 -24.80 -16.43
N THR A 1002 -11.76 -24.38 -15.86
CA THR A 1002 -10.49 -24.33 -16.59
C THR A 1002 -10.03 -25.73 -16.97
N LEU A 1003 -10.11 -26.71 -16.06
CA LEU A 1003 -9.79 -28.10 -16.36
C LEU A 1003 -10.75 -28.70 -17.41
N ARG A 1004 -12.05 -28.41 -17.33
CA ARG A 1004 -13.08 -28.83 -18.29
C ARG A 1004 -12.88 -28.23 -19.69
N ARG A 1005 -12.20 -27.07 -19.80
CA ARG A 1005 -11.83 -26.46 -21.08
C ARG A 1005 -10.52 -27.00 -21.67
N LEU A 1006 -9.68 -27.61 -20.84
CA LEU A 1006 -8.39 -28.18 -21.22
C LEU A 1006 -8.46 -29.67 -21.59
N LEU A 1007 -9.47 -30.37 -21.06
CA LEU A 1007 -9.89 -31.73 -21.47
C LEU A 1007 -10.87 -31.65 -22.64
#